data_AF-A0A3S9NPD9-F1
#
_entry.id   AF-A0A3S9NPD9-F1
#
_cell.length_a   1.000
_cell.length_b   1.000
_cell.length_c   1.000
_cell.angle_alpha   90.00
_cell.angle_beta   90.00
_cell.angle_gamma   90.00
#
_symmetry.space_group_name_H-M   'P 1'
#
loop_
_entity.id
_entity.type
_entity.pdbx_description
1 polymer ?
#
loop_
_entity_poly.entity_id
_entity_poly.type
_entity_poly.pdbx_seq_one_letter_code
_entity_poly.pdbx_strand_id
1 'polypeptide(L)'
;MTYLFINIGNFHPVLVHLPIGIIIFAFILEIYQRIRPKENIGGVIKLAIGFGVLSALASIGTGLLLESNGAYDEELLFRHKWMAISLTVVTVILFFAKNSKQKFLATLYFPLFIAANIMLTLAGHWGGSMTHGEDFLTKETSSKSKAIEDIDKALVYNDVVQPIFDAKCVSCHNPKKAEGNLLLTSQTEILAGGDTGSILDTADLGKPLLAHRMVLPLEDEEHMPPKGKVQLTPNEIDLIHWWLANENCFDCITSDLERSKKIQAYLNDLEEDTSTRAVLAKNLEPASEAWLANLNNSGIPTYPLKEESPLYIVNLANKMDLNEGLFDMLEEYGENIVEMNLGRSNFSDSLSSVLPKFENLTKLQLQNTRITDKTLAEVKKLEKLESLNLYGTAITDVALDDIKSLSALTDLYLWQTEITNETLATALADNSMLTVHAIDSDIFEATELMPPTIITDSYFVKDELKVEMSYPFNDTQMFYTLDGSIPDTTATLYESPIILTNTTILKAITFKEGWGQSDVVAANFKKRTIDYDKITLNKPPHEKYTAKGAKTLIDLDRGSRNFVDGKWLGYEGTHFNATIAFEETKEISSVSIGALSGPSDYIFYPVGFNILISNDGSNFKTWHSVKLPEQKPSSEIMMDFFDVEFKKTRAKYVRVEVKSILKNPPWHQNPGAKSWVFIDEIVIN
;
A
#
# COMPACT_ATOMS: atom_id res chain seq x y z
N MET A 1 4.07 28.05 -61.71
CA MET A 1 5.45 28.49 -61.38
C MET A 1 5.56 28.83 -59.90
N THR A 2 4.61 29.57 -59.32
CA THR A 2 4.57 29.97 -57.89
C THR A 2 4.63 28.80 -56.90
N TYR A 3 3.90 27.71 -57.13
CA TYR A 3 3.88 26.51 -56.26
C TYR A 3 5.24 25.78 -56.19
N LEU A 4 6.00 25.78 -57.28
CA LEU A 4 7.31 25.14 -57.34
C LEU A 4 8.34 25.94 -56.52
N PHE A 5 8.25 27.26 -56.53
CA PHE A 5 9.14 28.14 -55.77
C PHE A 5 8.91 28.05 -54.25
N ILE A 6 7.65 27.91 -53.81
CA ILE A 6 7.30 27.70 -52.40
C ILE A 6 7.87 26.37 -51.89
N ASN A 7 7.72 25.28 -52.67
CA ASN A 7 8.25 23.98 -52.31
C ASN A 7 9.78 23.94 -52.22
N ILE A 8 10.49 24.74 -53.03
CA ILE A 8 11.95 24.87 -52.95
C ILE A 8 12.37 25.70 -51.72
N GLY A 9 11.60 26.73 -51.35
CA GLY A 9 11.81 27.50 -50.13
C GLY A 9 11.73 26.66 -48.85
N ASN A 10 10.88 25.64 -48.83
CA ASN A 10 10.74 24.70 -47.69
C ASN A 10 12.02 23.89 -47.39
N PHE A 11 12.98 23.81 -48.32
CA PHE A 11 14.29 23.19 -48.07
C PHE A 11 15.26 24.10 -47.33
N HIS A 12 14.91 25.38 -47.10
CA HIS A 12 15.78 26.33 -46.42
C HIS A 12 16.32 25.81 -45.06
N PRO A 13 15.50 25.24 -44.15
CA PRO A 13 15.99 24.69 -42.89
C PRO A 13 17.05 23.59 -43.07
N VAL A 14 16.93 22.76 -44.11
CA VAL A 14 17.92 21.71 -44.40
C VAL A 14 19.24 22.31 -44.90
N LEU A 15 19.16 23.33 -45.76
CA LEU A 15 20.33 23.92 -46.40
C LEU A 15 21.13 24.81 -45.45
N VAL A 16 20.50 25.47 -44.46
CA VAL A 16 21.19 26.33 -43.48
C VAL A 16 22.11 25.56 -42.52
N HIS A 17 21.86 24.27 -42.27
CA HIS A 17 22.74 23.45 -41.41
C HIS A 17 24.11 23.16 -42.06
N LEU A 18 24.18 23.16 -43.39
CA LEU A 18 25.41 22.89 -44.14
C LEU A 18 26.48 24.00 -43.97
N PRO A 19 26.20 25.30 -44.21
CA PRO A 19 27.20 26.35 -43.99
C PRO A 19 27.60 26.45 -42.52
N ILE A 20 26.68 26.21 -41.56
CA ILE A 20 27.00 26.21 -40.13
C ILE A 20 28.08 25.17 -39.82
N GLY A 21 27.83 23.90 -40.16
CA GLY A 21 28.77 22.81 -39.86
C GLY A 21 30.10 22.96 -40.59
N ILE A 22 30.07 23.34 -41.89
CA ILE A 22 31.27 23.42 -42.72
C ILE A 22 32.18 24.60 -42.31
N ILE A 23 31.61 25.76 -41.98
CA ILE A 23 32.39 26.95 -41.59
C ILE A 23 33.02 26.75 -40.20
N ILE A 24 32.27 26.19 -39.23
CA ILE A 24 32.79 25.86 -37.90
C ILE A 24 33.91 24.81 -38.01
N PHE A 25 33.70 23.75 -38.81
CA PHE A 25 34.72 22.73 -39.02
C PHE A 25 35.99 23.31 -39.67
N ALA A 26 35.84 24.18 -40.67
CA ALA A 26 36.97 24.88 -41.28
C ALA A 26 37.73 25.76 -40.25
N PHE A 27 37.03 26.37 -39.30
CA PHE A 27 37.62 27.17 -38.23
C PHE A 27 38.39 26.30 -37.22
N ILE A 28 37.86 25.14 -36.84
CA ILE A 28 38.55 24.16 -36.00
C ILE A 28 39.84 23.68 -36.68
N LEU A 29 39.79 23.35 -37.97
CA LEU A 29 40.97 22.99 -38.74
C LEU A 29 41.99 24.13 -38.82
N GLU A 30 41.55 25.38 -38.90
CA GLU A 30 42.42 26.56 -38.88
C GLU A 30 43.12 26.74 -37.53
N ILE A 31 42.41 26.56 -36.41
CA ILE A 31 43.01 26.57 -35.07
C ILE A 31 44.03 25.42 -34.95
N TYR A 32 43.67 24.22 -35.39
CA TYR A 32 44.57 23.07 -35.37
C TYR A 32 45.84 23.32 -36.19
N GLN A 33 45.72 23.87 -37.40
CA GLN A 33 46.83 24.25 -38.27
C GLN A 33 47.75 25.30 -37.62
N ARG A 34 47.22 26.21 -36.80
CA ARG A 34 48.00 27.22 -36.06
C ARG A 34 48.75 26.63 -34.88
N ILE A 35 48.15 25.67 -34.17
CA ILE A 35 48.78 24.95 -33.06
C ILE A 35 49.83 23.96 -33.58
N ARG A 36 49.59 23.37 -34.76
CA ARG A 36 50.46 22.38 -35.42
C ARG A 36 50.94 22.88 -36.79
N PRO A 37 51.81 23.90 -36.86
CA PRO A 37 52.25 24.50 -38.12
C PRO A 37 53.04 23.56 -39.04
N LYS A 38 53.50 22.41 -38.52
CA LYS A 38 54.20 21.38 -39.30
C LYS A 38 53.26 20.51 -40.16
N GLU A 39 51.99 20.41 -39.77
CA GLU A 39 50.96 19.77 -40.58
C GLU A 39 50.58 20.70 -41.73
N ASN A 40 50.50 20.24 -42.98
CA ASN A 40 50.12 21.10 -44.11
C ASN A 40 48.69 20.81 -44.58
N ILE A 41 47.70 21.35 -43.86
CA ILE A 41 46.27 21.17 -44.14
C ILE A 41 45.61 22.45 -44.68
N GLY A 42 46.40 23.46 -45.04
CA GLY A 42 45.90 24.74 -45.58
C GLY A 42 45.02 24.61 -46.82
N GLY A 43 45.31 23.64 -47.70
CA GLY A 43 44.49 23.34 -48.87
C GLY A 43 43.11 22.79 -48.51
N VAL A 44 43.04 21.94 -47.49
CA VAL A 44 41.79 21.36 -46.97
C VAL A 44 40.93 22.45 -46.33
N ILE A 45 41.54 23.34 -45.55
CA ILE A 45 40.84 24.48 -44.94
C ILE A 45 40.24 25.39 -46.02
N LYS A 46 40.99 25.70 -47.08
CA LYS A 46 40.47 26.52 -48.19
C LYS A 46 39.32 25.83 -48.93
N LEU A 47 39.43 24.52 -49.14
CA LEU A 47 38.36 23.73 -49.77
C LEU A 47 37.09 23.74 -48.91
N ALA A 48 37.23 23.57 -47.59
CA ALA A 48 36.11 23.63 -46.65
C ALA A 48 35.44 25.02 -46.65
N ILE A 49 36.21 26.12 -46.61
CA ILE A 49 35.66 27.47 -46.75
C ILE A 49 34.91 27.63 -48.08
N GLY A 50 35.44 27.07 -49.18
CA GLY A 50 34.77 27.08 -50.49
C GLY A 50 33.40 26.39 -50.49
N PHE A 51 33.30 25.20 -49.87
CA PHE A 51 32.02 24.53 -49.67
C PHE A 51 31.08 25.32 -48.73
N GLY A 52 31.64 26.00 -47.73
CA GLY A 52 30.89 26.92 -46.87
C GLY A 52 30.26 28.07 -47.66
N VAL A 53 31.00 28.66 -48.60
CA VAL A 53 30.47 29.72 -49.49
C VAL A 53 29.33 29.19 -50.37
N LEU A 54 29.50 28.04 -51.02
CA LEU A 54 28.49 27.48 -51.92
C LEU A 54 27.18 27.15 -51.17
N SER A 55 27.30 26.57 -49.97
CA SER A 55 26.15 26.24 -49.14
C SER A 55 25.46 27.48 -48.54
N ALA A 56 26.21 28.53 -48.19
CA ALA A 56 25.66 29.81 -47.75
C ALA A 56 24.86 30.51 -48.86
N LEU A 57 25.38 30.51 -50.10
CA LEU A 57 24.66 31.05 -51.27
C LEU A 57 23.36 30.30 -51.56
N ALA A 58 23.38 28.96 -51.47
CA ALA A 58 22.17 28.14 -51.61
C ALA A 58 21.14 28.42 -50.51
N SER A 59 21.61 28.66 -49.29
CA SER A 59 20.77 29.01 -48.14
C SER A 59 20.08 30.38 -48.33
N ILE A 60 20.80 31.41 -48.80
CA ILE A 60 20.19 32.71 -49.13
C ILE A 60 19.13 32.55 -50.22
N GLY A 61 19.45 31.79 -51.28
CA GLY A 61 18.53 31.59 -52.40
C GLY A 61 17.20 30.95 -51.98
N THR A 62 17.25 29.94 -51.11
CA THR A 62 16.03 29.30 -50.57
C THR A 62 15.33 30.15 -49.51
N GLY A 63 16.06 30.93 -48.72
CA GLY A 63 15.47 31.83 -47.71
C GLY A 63 14.67 32.98 -48.32
N LEU A 64 15.15 33.57 -49.42
CA LEU A 64 14.41 34.60 -50.17
C LEU A 64 13.11 34.08 -50.79
N LEU A 65 13.04 32.78 -51.11
CA LEU A 65 11.80 32.15 -51.57
C LEU A 65 10.83 31.91 -50.41
N LEU A 66 11.36 31.56 -49.23
CA LEU A 66 10.57 31.31 -48.01
C LEU A 66 9.96 32.59 -47.39
N GLU A 67 10.64 33.74 -47.54
CA GLU A 67 10.20 35.07 -47.09
C GLU A 67 8.78 35.44 -47.61
N SER A 68 8.40 34.94 -48.78
CA SER A 68 7.14 35.29 -49.44
C SER A 68 5.86 34.76 -48.76
N ASN A 69 5.99 33.97 -47.70
CA ASN A 69 4.86 33.36 -46.97
C ASN A 69 4.29 34.21 -45.83
N GLY A 70 4.89 35.36 -45.47
CA GLY A 70 4.31 36.34 -44.52
C GLY A 70 4.15 35.90 -43.05
N ALA A 71 4.68 34.74 -42.66
CA ALA A 71 4.42 34.10 -41.37
C ALA A 71 5.39 34.48 -40.23
N TYR A 72 6.24 35.50 -40.43
CA TYR A 72 7.30 35.88 -39.48
C TYR A 72 7.30 37.38 -39.20
N ASP A 73 7.71 37.76 -37.99
CA ASP A 73 7.95 39.14 -37.59
C ASP A 73 8.92 39.86 -38.56
N GLU A 74 8.50 41.04 -39.03
CA GLU A 74 9.19 41.79 -40.08
C GLU A 74 10.59 42.27 -39.64
N GLU A 75 10.75 42.64 -38.37
CA GLU A 75 12.01 43.16 -37.84
C GLU A 75 13.06 42.04 -37.64
N LEU A 76 12.64 40.92 -37.06
CA LEU A 76 13.46 39.72 -36.90
C LEU A 76 13.89 39.16 -38.25
N LEU A 77 12.96 39.09 -39.20
CA LEU A 77 13.23 38.65 -40.57
C LEU A 77 14.26 39.56 -41.25
N PHE A 78 14.11 40.88 -41.09
CA PHE A 78 15.07 41.85 -41.62
C PHE A 78 16.49 41.62 -41.04
N ARG A 79 16.61 41.50 -39.71
CA ARG A 79 17.90 41.29 -39.04
C ARG A 79 18.56 39.98 -39.47
N HIS A 80 17.81 38.87 -39.49
CA HIS A 80 18.31 37.57 -39.91
C HIS A 80 18.80 37.58 -41.37
N LYS A 81 17.98 38.12 -42.29
CA LYS A 81 18.29 38.21 -43.72
C LYS A 81 19.59 38.95 -43.98
N TRP A 82 19.74 40.15 -43.44
CA TRP A 82 20.94 40.96 -43.68
C TRP A 82 22.19 40.42 -42.99
N MET A 83 22.04 39.73 -41.86
CA MET A 83 23.15 39.04 -41.22
C MET A 83 23.64 37.84 -42.03
N ALA A 84 22.73 37.03 -42.57
CA ALA A 84 23.08 35.89 -43.44
C ALA A 84 23.78 36.35 -44.74
N ILE A 85 23.33 37.46 -45.33
CA ILE A 85 24.00 38.09 -46.48
C ILE A 85 25.40 38.58 -46.10
N SER A 86 25.53 39.29 -44.97
CA SER A 86 26.81 39.82 -44.49
C SER A 86 27.81 38.71 -44.19
N LEU A 87 27.37 37.65 -43.52
CA LEU A 87 28.16 36.44 -43.27
C LEU A 87 28.68 35.82 -44.58
N THR A 88 27.83 35.72 -45.60
CA THR A 88 28.21 35.12 -46.89
C THR A 88 29.29 35.96 -47.57
N VAL A 89 29.13 37.29 -47.57
CA VAL A 89 30.14 38.22 -48.11
C VAL A 89 31.47 38.07 -47.36
N VAL A 90 31.46 38.04 -46.03
CA VAL A 90 32.67 37.85 -45.22
C VAL A 90 33.33 36.49 -45.50
N THR A 91 32.54 35.43 -45.67
CA THR A 91 33.03 34.08 -45.97
C THR A 91 33.65 33.98 -47.36
N VAL A 92 33.08 34.70 -48.35
CA VAL A 92 33.69 34.87 -49.68
C VAL A 92 35.03 35.58 -49.57
N ILE A 93 35.12 36.67 -48.80
CA ILE A 93 36.38 37.40 -48.58
C ILE A 93 37.41 36.48 -47.91
N LEU A 94 37.00 35.66 -46.94
CA LEU A 94 37.85 34.68 -46.26
C LEU A 94 38.45 33.65 -47.22
N PHE A 95 37.65 33.15 -48.17
CA PHE A 95 38.10 32.20 -49.19
C PHE A 95 39.26 32.76 -50.02
N PHE A 96 39.16 34.03 -50.42
CA PHE A 96 40.23 34.71 -51.17
C PHE A 96 41.41 35.12 -50.28
N ALA A 97 41.17 35.47 -49.02
CA ALA A 97 42.20 35.92 -48.09
C ALA A 97 43.14 34.79 -47.63
N LYS A 98 42.67 33.54 -47.47
CA LYS A 98 43.47 32.39 -46.98
C LYS A 98 44.78 32.15 -47.73
N ASN A 99 44.81 32.40 -49.03
CA ASN A 99 46.00 32.22 -49.88
C ASN A 99 46.48 33.53 -50.53
N SER A 100 46.05 34.68 -50.04
CA SER A 100 46.47 35.97 -50.60
C SER A 100 47.93 36.26 -50.26
N LYS A 101 48.71 36.68 -51.27
CA LYS A 101 50.08 37.18 -51.07
C LYS A 101 50.12 38.63 -50.58
N GLN A 102 48.96 39.31 -50.50
CA GLN A 102 48.88 40.68 -50.02
C GLN A 102 48.91 40.71 -48.49
N LYS A 103 49.89 41.42 -47.93
CA LYS A 103 50.14 41.50 -46.48
C LYS A 103 48.91 41.95 -45.67
N PHE A 104 48.12 42.88 -46.23
CA PHE A 104 46.88 43.36 -45.61
C PHE A 104 45.84 42.24 -45.46
N LEU A 105 45.51 41.54 -46.55
CA LEU A 105 44.52 40.46 -46.55
C LEU A 105 44.96 39.26 -45.70
N ALA A 106 46.25 38.93 -45.70
CA ALA A 106 46.81 37.86 -44.87
C ALA A 106 46.71 38.18 -43.36
N THR A 107 46.88 39.45 -42.98
CA THR A 107 46.76 39.91 -41.58
C THR A 107 45.30 39.92 -41.13
N LEU A 108 44.39 40.29 -42.04
CA LEU A 108 42.95 40.41 -41.76
C LEU A 108 42.22 39.05 -41.78
N TYR A 109 42.83 38.00 -42.35
CA TYR A 109 42.22 36.68 -42.53
C TYR A 109 41.69 36.07 -41.21
N PHE A 110 42.50 36.00 -40.16
CA PHE A 110 42.07 35.35 -38.91
C PHE A 110 41.03 36.17 -38.13
N PRO A 111 41.17 37.52 -37.98
CA PRO A 111 40.10 38.35 -37.45
C PRO A 111 38.78 38.22 -38.21
N LEU A 112 38.82 38.15 -39.54
CA LEU A 112 37.61 37.93 -40.35
C LEU A 112 37.00 36.56 -40.09
N PHE A 113 37.82 35.54 -39.80
CA PHE A 113 37.31 34.19 -39.53
C PHE A 113 36.60 34.13 -38.19
N ILE A 114 37.14 34.83 -37.19
CA ILE A 114 36.45 35.04 -35.90
C ILE A 114 35.14 35.81 -36.12
N ALA A 115 35.18 36.92 -36.88
CA ALA A 115 34.00 37.71 -37.19
C ALA A 115 32.93 36.90 -37.93
N ALA A 116 33.32 36.03 -38.86
CA ALA A 116 32.39 35.13 -39.56
C ALA A 116 31.72 34.14 -38.59
N ASN A 117 32.44 33.60 -37.62
CA ASN A 117 31.84 32.70 -36.61
C ASN A 117 30.89 33.48 -35.69
N ILE A 118 31.21 34.72 -35.29
CA ILE A 118 30.30 35.57 -34.52
C ILE A 118 29.02 35.87 -35.32
N MET A 119 29.16 36.27 -36.59
CA MET A 119 28.02 36.51 -37.48
C MET A 119 27.19 35.25 -37.71
N LEU A 120 27.82 34.08 -37.82
CA LEU A 120 27.15 32.79 -37.93
C LEU A 120 26.32 32.49 -36.68
N THR A 121 26.86 32.73 -35.48
CA THR A 121 26.12 32.60 -34.22
C THR A 121 24.95 33.56 -34.15
N LEU A 122 25.13 34.84 -34.51
CA LEU A 122 24.05 35.84 -34.51
C LEU A 122 22.94 35.50 -35.53
N ALA A 123 23.33 35.10 -36.75
CA ALA A 123 22.37 34.65 -37.76
C ALA A 123 21.60 33.41 -37.30
N GLY A 124 22.28 32.45 -36.67
CA GLY A 124 21.67 31.25 -36.09
C GLY A 124 20.72 31.57 -34.94
N HIS A 125 21.08 32.50 -34.05
CA HIS A 125 20.23 32.95 -32.95
C HIS A 125 18.92 33.56 -33.46
N TRP A 126 18.98 34.49 -34.43
CA TRP A 126 17.76 35.06 -35.01
C TRP A 126 16.98 34.05 -35.86
N GLY A 127 17.67 33.12 -36.54
CA GLY A 127 17.04 32.01 -37.24
C GLY A 127 16.20 31.13 -36.30
N GLY A 128 16.77 30.74 -35.16
CA GLY A 128 16.06 30.01 -34.11
C GLY A 128 14.98 30.85 -33.42
N SER A 129 15.20 32.15 -33.26
CA SER A 129 14.23 33.07 -32.67
C SER A 129 12.95 33.20 -33.50
N MET A 130 13.07 33.17 -34.84
CA MET A 130 11.91 33.18 -35.73
C MET A 130 11.12 31.86 -35.68
N THR A 131 11.78 30.71 -35.46
CA THR A 131 11.12 29.40 -35.47
C THR A 131 10.60 28.98 -34.10
N HIS A 132 11.21 29.47 -33.02
CA HIS A 132 10.94 29.05 -31.64
C HIS A 132 10.64 30.20 -30.66
N GLY A 133 10.74 31.47 -31.09
CA GLY A 133 10.58 32.66 -30.25
C GLY A 133 11.93 33.23 -29.76
N GLU A 134 12.02 34.54 -29.56
CA GLU A 134 13.28 35.23 -29.17
C GLU A 134 13.91 34.70 -27.88
N ASP A 135 13.07 34.25 -26.94
CA ASP A 135 13.54 33.73 -25.67
C ASP A 135 13.93 32.25 -25.75
N PHE A 136 13.78 31.54 -26.87
CA PHE A 136 13.98 30.07 -26.89
C PHE A 136 15.33 29.59 -26.33
N LEU A 137 16.41 30.37 -26.55
CA LEU A 137 17.76 30.04 -26.08
C LEU A 137 18.08 30.61 -24.69
N THR A 138 17.28 31.54 -24.19
CA THR A 138 17.49 32.27 -22.91
C THR A 138 16.36 32.05 -21.90
N LYS A 139 15.26 31.42 -22.31
CA LYS A 139 14.15 31.00 -21.48
C LYS A 139 14.72 29.92 -20.60
N GLU A 140 15.00 30.27 -19.35
CA GLU A 140 15.15 29.29 -18.31
C GLU A 140 13.97 28.31 -18.47
N THR A 141 14.27 27.02 -18.42
CA THR A 141 13.28 25.95 -18.56
C THR A 141 12.23 25.96 -17.44
N SER A 142 12.23 27.02 -16.62
CA SER A 142 11.28 27.38 -15.59
C SER A 142 10.54 28.67 -15.97
N SER A 143 9.55 28.56 -16.85
CA SER A 143 8.26 29.10 -16.38
C SER A 143 7.83 28.15 -15.27
N LYS A 144 8.35 28.34 -14.05
CA LYS A 144 7.69 27.79 -12.88
C LYS A 144 6.36 28.52 -12.87
N SER A 145 5.32 27.87 -13.38
CA SER A 145 3.95 28.27 -13.04
C SER A 145 3.95 28.46 -11.54
N LYS A 146 3.39 29.58 -11.08
CA LYS A 146 3.30 29.86 -9.65
C LYS A 146 2.77 28.61 -8.97
N ALA A 147 3.55 28.06 -8.05
CA ALA A 147 3.23 26.78 -7.45
C ALA A 147 1.91 26.92 -6.68
N ILE A 148 0.99 25.98 -6.91
CA ILE A 148 -0.34 26.04 -6.34
C ILE A 148 -0.25 25.48 -4.92
N GLU A 149 -0.16 26.35 -3.91
CA GLU A 149 -0.05 25.93 -2.50
C GLU A 149 -1.33 25.30 -1.95
N ASP A 150 -2.49 25.72 -2.48
CA ASP A 150 -3.81 25.24 -2.09
C ASP A 150 -4.64 25.14 -3.36
N ILE A 151 -4.89 23.90 -3.80
CA ILE A 151 -5.58 23.66 -5.06
C ILE A 151 -7.03 24.12 -5.04
N ASP A 152 -7.67 24.20 -3.88
CA ASP A 152 -9.06 24.68 -3.76
C ASP A 152 -9.17 26.19 -3.86
N LYS A 153 -8.06 26.95 -3.77
CA LYS A 153 -8.03 28.41 -3.96
C LYS A 153 -7.46 28.86 -5.30
N ALA A 154 -7.07 27.92 -6.15
CA ALA A 154 -6.48 28.21 -7.46
C ALA A 154 -7.50 28.86 -8.41
N LEU A 155 -7.06 29.86 -9.17
CA LEU A 155 -7.84 30.42 -10.28
C LEU A 155 -7.83 29.42 -11.43
N VAL A 156 -9.00 28.94 -11.82
CA VAL A 156 -9.15 27.86 -12.81
C VAL A 156 -8.45 28.21 -14.12
N TYR A 157 -8.61 29.44 -14.61
CA TYR A 157 -7.94 29.82 -15.84
C TYR A 157 -6.46 30.12 -15.64
N ASN A 158 -6.11 31.06 -14.74
CA ASN A 158 -4.73 31.55 -14.62
C ASN A 158 -3.76 30.49 -14.09
N ASP A 159 -4.19 29.66 -13.14
CA ASP A 159 -3.30 28.72 -12.45
C ASP A 159 -3.34 27.30 -13.07
N VAL A 160 -4.44 26.93 -13.74
CA VAL A 160 -4.60 25.57 -14.33
C VAL A 160 -4.53 25.58 -15.86
N VAL A 161 -5.29 26.45 -16.55
CA VAL A 161 -5.41 26.40 -18.02
C VAL A 161 -4.31 27.18 -18.75
N GLN A 162 -4.00 28.41 -18.31
CA GLN A 162 -2.99 29.25 -18.95
C GLN A 162 -1.61 28.59 -19.00
N PRO A 163 -1.11 27.90 -17.95
CA PRO A 163 0.18 27.20 -18.03
C PRO A 163 0.21 26.11 -19.10
N ILE A 164 -0.93 25.44 -19.34
CA ILE A 164 -1.06 24.45 -20.42
C ILE A 164 -0.97 25.16 -21.78
N PHE A 165 -1.66 26.28 -21.97
CA PHE A 165 -1.56 27.07 -23.20
C PHE A 165 -0.15 27.61 -23.44
N ASP A 166 0.51 28.11 -22.40
CA ASP A 166 1.89 28.60 -22.48
C ASP A 166 2.87 27.50 -22.92
N ALA A 167 2.67 26.28 -22.42
CA ALA A 167 3.52 25.14 -22.72
C ALA A 167 3.28 24.56 -24.12
N LYS A 168 2.02 24.53 -24.58
CA LYS A 168 1.60 23.73 -25.75
C LYS A 168 1.16 24.55 -26.96
N CYS A 169 0.67 25.77 -26.74
CA CYS A 169 -0.05 26.54 -27.76
C CYS A 169 0.65 27.88 -28.09
N VAL A 170 1.15 28.60 -27.08
CA VAL A 170 1.71 29.96 -27.24
C VAL A 170 2.94 30.00 -28.16
N SER A 171 3.67 28.90 -28.35
CA SER A 171 4.80 28.87 -29.32
C SER A 171 4.40 29.19 -30.77
N CYS A 172 3.12 29.04 -31.11
CA CYS A 172 2.54 29.37 -32.44
C CYS A 172 1.42 30.41 -32.39
N HIS A 173 0.94 30.79 -31.20
CA HIS A 173 -0.17 31.73 -31.00
C HIS A 173 0.23 32.86 -30.03
N ASN A 174 1.22 33.64 -30.45
CA ASN A 174 1.77 34.78 -29.70
C ASN A 174 1.94 36.01 -30.61
N PRO A 175 2.17 37.21 -30.05
CA PRO A 175 2.23 38.44 -30.84
C PRO A 175 3.28 38.47 -31.97
N LYS A 176 4.33 37.64 -31.89
CA LYS A 176 5.41 37.56 -32.89
C LYS A 176 5.17 36.45 -33.92
N LYS A 177 4.32 35.48 -33.59
CA LYS A 177 3.91 34.37 -34.45
C LYS A 177 2.45 34.05 -34.15
N ALA A 178 1.55 34.63 -34.95
CA ALA A 178 0.10 34.55 -34.79
C ALA A 178 -0.51 33.67 -35.90
N GLU A 179 -0.29 32.35 -35.82
CA GLU A 179 -0.89 31.42 -36.79
C GLU A 179 -2.42 31.53 -36.75
N GLY A 180 -3.05 31.70 -37.92
CA GLY A 180 -4.50 31.93 -38.05
C GLY A 180 -5.00 33.21 -37.36
N ASN A 181 -4.13 34.21 -37.17
CA ASN A 181 -4.38 35.45 -36.44
C ASN A 181 -4.92 35.24 -35.01
N LEU A 182 -4.65 34.07 -34.40
CA LEU A 182 -5.08 33.73 -33.06
C LEU A 182 -3.95 33.96 -32.05
N LEU A 183 -4.27 34.62 -30.93
CA LEU A 183 -3.38 34.90 -29.81
C LEU A 183 -3.92 34.24 -28.54
N LEU A 184 -3.06 33.52 -27.82
CA LEU A 184 -3.41 32.77 -26.60
C LEU A 184 -2.62 33.25 -25.36
N THR A 185 -2.00 34.43 -25.47
CA THR A 185 -1.14 35.02 -24.43
C THR A 185 -1.89 35.77 -23.34
N SER A 186 -3.19 36.03 -23.52
CA SER A 186 -4.04 36.68 -22.52
C SER A 186 -5.53 36.37 -22.73
N GLN A 187 -6.32 36.55 -21.67
CA GLN A 187 -7.78 36.41 -21.71
C GLN A 187 -8.43 37.27 -22.82
N THR A 188 -8.04 38.55 -22.92
CA THR A 188 -8.61 39.48 -23.92
C THR A 188 -8.37 38.99 -25.35
N GLU A 189 -7.18 38.45 -25.60
CA GLU A 189 -6.79 37.93 -26.92
C GLU A 189 -7.53 36.63 -27.28
N ILE A 190 -7.73 35.74 -26.30
CA ILE A 190 -8.52 34.51 -26.50
C ILE A 190 -9.97 34.82 -26.85
N LEU A 191 -10.55 35.80 -26.18
CA LEU A 191 -11.92 36.25 -26.46
C LEU A 191 -12.04 36.92 -27.83
N ALA A 192 -10.98 37.55 -28.33
CA ALA A 192 -10.96 38.16 -29.66
C ALA A 192 -11.04 37.12 -30.80
N GLY A 193 -10.54 35.90 -30.57
CA GLY A 193 -10.54 34.82 -31.55
C GLY A 193 -9.53 35.02 -32.68
N GLY A 194 -9.63 34.20 -33.72
CA GLY A 194 -8.77 34.26 -34.90
C GLY A 194 -9.56 34.32 -36.22
N ASP A 195 -8.91 33.94 -37.32
CA ASP A 195 -9.51 33.95 -38.67
C ASP A 195 -10.78 33.10 -38.79
N THR A 196 -10.89 32.06 -37.95
CA THR A 196 -12.03 31.15 -37.88
C THR A 196 -13.04 31.53 -36.79
N GLY A 197 -12.98 32.75 -36.26
CA GLY A 197 -13.84 33.22 -35.19
C GLY A 197 -13.35 32.83 -33.79
N SER A 198 -14.26 32.86 -32.82
CA SER A 198 -13.93 32.53 -31.42
C SER A 198 -13.70 31.04 -31.25
N ILE A 199 -12.60 30.68 -30.57
CA ILE A 199 -12.28 29.28 -30.26
C ILE A 199 -13.19 28.67 -29.18
N LEU A 200 -13.96 29.52 -28.49
CA LEU A 200 -14.89 29.14 -27.42
C LEU A 200 -16.32 28.95 -27.94
N ASP A 201 -16.60 29.31 -29.19
CA ASP A 201 -17.94 29.23 -29.77
C ASP A 201 -18.33 27.78 -30.14
N THR A 202 -19.60 27.46 -29.93
CA THR A 202 -20.22 26.15 -30.15
C THR A 202 -21.15 26.09 -31.36
N ALA A 203 -21.45 27.24 -31.99
CA ALA A 203 -22.54 27.43 -32.94
C ALA A 203 -22.56 26.44 -34.12
N ASP A 204 -21.39 26.08 -34.66
CA ASP A 204 -21.30 25.24 -35.87
C ASP A 204 -21.07 23.74 -35.60
N LEU A 205 -20.54 23.38 -34.42
CA LEU A 205 -20.06 22.02 -34.13
C LEU A 205 -20.75 21.34 -32.93
N GLY A 206 -21.59 22.07 -32.20
CA GLY A 206 -22.20 21.61 -30.94
C GLY A 206 -21.20 21.47 -29.79
N LYS A 207 -19.96 21.93 -29.97
CA LYS A 207 -18.89 21.99 -28.97
C LYS A 207 -17.92 23.13 -29.34
N PRO A 208 -17.14 23.67 -28.38
CA PRO A 208 -16.16 24.71 -28.66
C PRO A 208 -15.16 24.27 -29.73
N LEU A 209 -14.77 25.17 -30.63
CA LEU A 209 -13.78 24.89 -31.68
C LEU A 209 -12.44 24.41 -31.08
N LEU A 210 -12.05 24.95 -29.92
CA LEU A 210 -10.88 24.50 -29.15
C LEU A 210 -10.99 23.01 -28.79
N ALA A 211 -12.12 22.59 -28.19
CA ALA A 211 -12.36 21.20 -27.81
C ALA A 211 -12.37 20.26 -29.03
N HIS A 212 -12.77 20.76 -30.19
CA HIS A 212 -12.74 19.96 -31.42
C HIS A 212 -11.32 19.72 -31.90
N ARG A 213 -10.51 20.79 -32.03
CA ARG A 213 -9.18 20.73 -32.66
C ARG A 213 -8.12 20.01 -31.82
N MET A 214 -8.30 19.95 -30.50
CA MET A 214 -7.37 19.24 -29.59
C MET A 214 -7.41 17.71 -29.71
N VAL A 215 -8.49 17.16 -30.27
CA VAL A 215 -8.74 15.71 -30.30
C VAL A 215 -8.85 15.14 -31.71
N LEU A 216 -8.54 15.95 -32.73
CA LEU A 216 -8.49 15.49 -34.12
C LEU A 216 -7.36 14.44 -34.29
N PRO A 217 -7.42 13.60 -35.34
CA PRO A 217 -6.27 12.78 -35.72
C PRO A 217 -5.04 13.67 -35.99
N LEU A 218 -3.84 13.22 -35.61
CA LEU A 218 -2.60 13.98 -35.78
C LEU A 218 -2.27 14.34 -37.24
N GLU A 219 -2.87 13.62 -38.19
CA GLU A 219 -2.74 13.84 -39.63
C GLU A 219 -3.69 14.92 -40.16
N ASP A 220 -4.66 15.37 -39.36
CA ASP A 220 -5.61 16.41 -39.74
C ASP A 220 -4.93 17.79 -39.73
N GLU A 221 -5.20 18.60 -40.75
CA GLU A 221 -4.60 19.94 -40.88
C GLU A 221 -5.14 20.91 -39.81
N GLU A 222 -6.33 20.65 -39.25
CA GLU A 222 -6.90 21.45 -38.17
C GLU A 222 -6.52 20.96 -36.77
N HIS A 223 -5.77 19.86 -36.65
CA HIS A 223 -5.32 19.34 -35.35
C HIS A 223 -4.36 20.30 -34.66
N MET A 224 -4.66 20.61 -33.39
CA MET A 224 -3.87 21.53 -32.58
C MET A 224 -3.46 20.89 -31.25
N PRO A 225 -2.17 20.89 -30.86
CA PRO A 225 -1.02 21.42 -31.61
C PRO A 225 -0.64 20.58 -32.84
N PRO A 226 -0.14 21.17 -33.93
CA PRO A 226 0.14 20.45 -35.16
C PRO A 226 1.25 19.40 -34.99
N LYS A 227 1.28 18.41 -35.89
CA LYS A 227 2.28 17.35 -35.90
C LYS A 227 3.71 17.90 -35.81
N GLY A 228 4.48 17.40 -34.85
CA GLY A 228 5.86 17.84 -34.59
C GLY A 228 5.99 18.92 -33.51
N LYS A 229 4.88 19.41 -32.95
CA LYS A 229 4.86 20.22 -31.72
C LYS A 229 4.57 19.36 -30.49
N VAL A 230 4.89 19.89 -29.31
CA VAL A 230 4.60 19.24 -28.02
C VAL A 230 3.08 19.08 -27.90
N GLN A 231 2.62 17.84 -27.78
CA GLN A 231 1.20 17.52 -27.71
C GLN A 231 0.66 17.66 -26.28
N LEU A 232 -0.65 17.81 -26.19
CA LEU A 232 -1.40 17.74 -24.95
C LEU A 232 -1.48 16.28 -24.47
N THR A 233 -1.36 16.10 -23.15
CA THR A 233 -1.63 14.83 -22.47
C THR A 233 -3.14 14.66 -22.26
N PRO A 234 -3.61 13.43 -22.03
CA PRO A 234 -5.02 13.20 -21.70
C PRO A 234 -5.51 14.00 -20.49
N ASN A 235 -4.67 14.18 -19.46
CA ASN A 235 -5.01 14.95 -18.26
C ASN A 235 -5.19 16.44 -18.60
N GLU A 236 -4.28 17.01 -19.38
CA GLU A 236 -4.35 18.41 -19.83
C GLU A 236 -5.61 18.66 -20.71
N ILE A 237 -5.95 17.72 -21.59
CA ILE A 237 -7.19 17.80 -22.41
C ILE A 237 -8.42 17.80 -21.51
N ASP A 238 -8.47 16.92 -20.51
CA ASP A 238 -9.61 16.83 -19.60
C ASP A 238 -9.76 18.08 -18.71
N LEU A 239 -8.66 18.68 -18.26
CA LEU A 239 -8.68 19.94 -17.51
C LEU A 239 -9.19 21.11 -18.37
N ILE A 240 -8.77 21.19 -19.64
CA ILE A 240 -9.29 22.19 -20.58
C ILE A 240 -10.78 21.94 -20.86
N HIS A 241 -11.21 20.70 -21.09
CA HIS A 241 -12.63 20.38 -21.27
C HIS A 241 -13.46 20.73 -20.03
N TRP A 242 -12.92 20.51 -18.83
CA TRP A 242 -13.58 20.89 -17.59
C TRP A 242 -13.75 22.40 -17.49
N TRP A 243 -12.73 23.19 -17.82
CA TRP A 243 -12.84 24.65 -17.91
C TRP A 243 -13.90 25.09 -18.94
N LEU A 244 -13.87 24.50 -20.14
CA LEU A 244 -14.85 24.80 -21.19
C LEU A 244 -16.29 24.48 -20.78
N ALA A 245 -16.50 23.39 -20.04
CA ALA A 245 -17.80 22.97 -19.53
C ALA A 245 -18.35 23.92 -18.44
N ASN A 246 -17.47 24.64 -17.75
CA ASN A 246 -17.83 25.65 -16.74
C ASN A 246 -17.82 27.07 -17.34
N GLU A 247 -18.45 27.20 -18.50
CA GLU A 247 -18.65 28.46 -19.22
C GLU A 247 -17.36 29.22 -19.56
N ASN A 248 -16.22 28.52 -19.64
CA ASN A 248 -14.90 29.10 -19.90
C ASN A 248 -14.54 30.21 -18.88
N CYS A 249 -14.98 30.07 -17.63
CA CYS A 249 -14.84 31.13 -16.65
C CYS A 249 -13.36 31.44 -16.36
N PHE A 250 -12.99 32.72 -16.40
CA PHE A 250 -11.60 33.19 -16.27
C PHE A 250 -11.23 33.61 -14.85
N ASP A 251 -12.24 33.90 -14.03
CA ASP A 251 -12.14 34.44 -12.67
C ASP A 251 -12.68 33.49 -11.60
N CYS A 252 -13.12 32.29 -11.97
CA CYS A 252 -13.56 31.27 -11.01
C CYS A 252 -12.39 30.66 -10.26
N ILE A 253 -12.72 30.23 -9.04
CA ILE A 253 -11.87 29.45 -8.18
C ILE A 253 -12.28 27.98 -8.29
N THR A 254 -11.32 27.07 -8.24
CA THR A 254 -11.53 25.62 -8.34
C THR A 254 -12.56 25.08 -7.34
N SER A 255 -12.61 25.62 -6.11
CA SER A 255 -13.60 25.24 -5.07
C SER A 255 -15.05 25.46 -5.49
N ASP A 256 -15.29 26.47 -6.33
CA ASP A 256 -16.63 26.96 -6.65
C ASP A 256 -17.28 26.19 -7.79
N LEU A 257 -16.50 25.31 -8.45
CA LEU A 257 -16.95 24.55 -9.61
C LEU A 257 -17.21 23.08 -9.26
N GLU A 258 -18.19 22.49 -9.95
CA GLU A 258 -18.43 21.05 -9.87
C GLU A 258 -17.28 20.26 -10.49
N ARG A 259 -16.80 19.25 -9.75
CA ARG A 259 -15.62 18.45 -10.11
C ARG A 259 -15.95 16.97 -9.98
N SER A 260 -15.65 16.20 -11.04
CA SER A 260 -15.68 14.74 -10.94
C SER A 260 -14.47 14.23 -10.16
N LYS A 261 -14.53 13.00 -9.64
CA LYS A 261 -13.37 12.36 -8.97
C LYS A 261 -12.11 12.35 -9.82
N LYS A 262 -12.28 12.25 -11.15
CA LYS A 262 -11.17 12.24 -12.12
C LYS A 262 -10.50 13.62 -12.19
N ILE A 263 -11.30 14.69 -12.29
CA ILE A 263 -10.79 16.07 -12.32
C ILE A 263 -10.16 16.43 -10.98
N GLN A 264 -10.76 16.00 -9.85
CA GLN A 264 -10.16 16.24 -8.53
C GLN A 264 -8.77 15.61 -8.42
N ALA A 265 -8.57 14.39 -8.91
CA ALA A 265 -7.25 13.76 -8.90
C ALA A 265 -6.22 14.57 -9.72
N TYR A 266 -6.60 15.03 -10.90
CA TYR A 266 -5.72 15.85 -11.74
C TYR A 266 -5.38 17.21 -11.13
N LEU A 267 -6.35 17.83 -10.44
CA LEU A 267 -6.12 19.08 -9.73
C LEU A 267 -5.15 18.86 -8.56
N ASN A 268 -5.33 17.80 -7.76
CA ASN A 268 -4.42 17.49 -6.66
C ASN A 268 -2.98 17.23 -7.13
N ASP A 269 -2.78 16.67 -8.33
CA ASP A 269 -1.44 16.49 -8.91
C ASP A 269 -0.74 17.83 -9.23
N LEU A 270 -1.49 18.93 -9.34
CA LEU A 270 -0.97 20.28 -9.57
C LEU A 270 -0.64 21.03 -8.25
N GLU A 271 -1.13 20.54 -7.12
CA GLU A 271 -0.87 21.12 -5.80
C GLU A 271 0.59 20.89 -5.41
N GLU A 272 1.24 21.95 -4.94
CA GLU A 272 2.61 21.85 -4.44
C GLU A 272 2.60 21.11 -3.11
N ASP A 273 3.37 20.03 -3.03
CA ASP A 273 3.65 19.39 -1.75
C ASP A 273 4.41 20.37 -0.85
N THR A 274 3.70 20.93 0.12
CA THR A 274 4.19 21.87 1.15
C THR A 274 4.55 21.16 2.45
N SER A 275 4.51 19.82 2.49
CA SER A 275 4.93 19.07 3.67
C SER A 275 6.36 19.43 4.07
N THR A 276 6.67 19.30 5.37
CA THR A 276 8.01 19.54 5.92
C THR A 276 9.08 18.82 5.10
N ARG A 277 8.82 17.57 4.71
CA ARG A 277 9.72 16.74 3.89
C ARG A 277 9.87 17.28 2.47
N ALA A 278 8.81 17.74 1.82
CA ALA A 278 8.91 18.30 0.48
C ALA A 278 9.70 19.62 0.45
N VAL A 279 9.53 20.47 1.47
CA VAL A 279 10.33 21.69 1.63
C VAL A 279 11.81 21.35 1.88
N LEU A 280 12.10 20.37 2.75
CA LEU A 280 13.47 19.92 2.99
C LEU A 280 14.12 19.35 1.73
N ALA A 281 13.41 18.50 0.98
CA ALA A 281 13.94 17.87 -0.22
C ALA A 281 14.30 18.86 -1.33
N LYS A 282 13.68 20.06 -1.35
CA LYS A 282 14.01 21.12 -2.31
C LYS A 282 15.30 21.87 -1.97
N ASN A 283 15.70 21.85 -0.70
CA ASN A 283 16.81 22.68 -0.19
C ASN A 283 18.08 21.86 0.14
N LEU A 284 18.00 20.54 0.08
CA LEU A 284 19.09 19.64 0.44
C LEU A 284 19.61 18.90 -0.79
N GLU A 285 20.94 18.84 -0.89
CA GLU A 285 21.63 18.01 -1.88
C GLU A 285 21.68 16.55 -1.41
N PRO A 286 21.62 15.57 -2.32
CA PRO A 286 21.69 14.16 -1.95
C PRO A 286 23.08 13.79 -1.40
N ALA A 287 23.10 12.80 -0.50
CA ALA A 287 24.34 12.27 0.05
C ALA A 287 25.14 11.50 -0.99
N SER A 288 26.48 11.48 -0.81
CA SER A 288 27.35 10.74 -1.72
C SER A 288 27.09 9.23 -1.65
N GLU A 289 27.18 8.55 -2.81
CA GLU A 289 27.05 7.09 -2.87
C GLU A 289 28.10 6.39 -1.99
N ALA A 290 29.30 6.98 -1.85
CA ALA A 290 30.37 6.47 -1.02
C ALA A 290 30.00 6.49 0.48
N TRP A 291 29.35 7.56 0.94
CA TRP A 291 28.88 7.67 2.32
C TRP A 291 27.79 6.62 2.61
N LEU A 292 26.80 6.49 1.73
CA LEU A 292 25.75 5.47 1.85
C LEU A 292 26.32 4.04 1.86
N ALA A 293 27.30 3.76 1.01
CA ALA A 293 27.97 2.46 0.98
C ALA A 293 28.76 2.21 2.28
N ASN A 294 29.44 3.22 2.82
CA ASN A 294 30.20 3.10 4.06
C ASN A 294 29.31 2.78 5.26
N LEU A 295 28.17 3.46 5.40
CA LEU A 295 27.19 3.19 6.46
C LEU A 295 26.63 1.78 6.39
N ASN A 296 26.19 1.36 5.20
CA ASN A 296 25.63 0.03 5.01
C ASN A 296 26.68 -1.07 5.30
N ASN A 297 27.93 -0.87 4.89
CA ASN A 297 29.04 -1.79 5.20
C ASN A 297 29.39 -1.80 6.70
N SER A 298 29.14 -0.70 7.41
CA SER A 298 29.35 -0.57 8.85
C SER A 298 28.14 -1.05 9.68
N GLY A 299 27.14 -1.66 9.03
CA GLY A 299 25.96 -2.20 9.70
C GLY A 299 24.99 -1.13 10.18
N ILE A 300 24.91 0.00 9.45
CA ILE A 300 23.94 1.08 9.62
C ILE A 300 23.07 1.13 8.35
N PRO A 301 21.97 0.35 8.30
CA PRO A 301 21.04 0.37 7.18
C PRO A 301 20.48 1.77 6.95
N THR A 302 20.86 2.37 5.81
CA THR A 302 20.45 3.73 5.42
C THR A 302 20.01 3.73 3.97
N TYR A 303 18.80 4.23 3.71
CA TYR A 303 18.19 4.24 2.37
C TYR A 303 17.39 5.52 2.13
N PRO A 304 17.28 5.97 0.86
CA PRO A 304 16.54 7.18 0.53
C PRO A 304 15.03 6.98 0.77
N LEU A 305 14.34 8.06 1.12
CA LEU A 305 12.90 8.07 1.42
C LEU A 305 12.06 7.64 0.20
N LYS A 306 12.49 8.02 -0.99
CA LYS A 306 11.97 7.59 -2.30
C LYS A 306 13.09 7.63 -3.33
N GLU A 307 12.86 7.08 -4.52
CA GLU A 307 13.83 7.12 -5.62
C GLU A 307 14.30 8.57 -5.87
N GLU A 308 15.62 8.76 -5.99
CA GLU A 308 16.29 10.08 -6.14
C GLU A 308 16.05 11.10 -5.03
N SER A 309 15.53 10.70 -3.86
CA SER A 309 15.32 11.61 -2.73
C SER A 309 16.64 11.98 -2.04
N PRO A 310 16.88 13.26 -1.73
CA PRO A 310 17.99 13.68 -0.88
C PRO A 310 17.72 13.42 0.62
N LEU A 311 16.58 12.85 0.99
CA LEU A 311 16.20 12.56 2.37
C LEU A 311 16.34 11.07 2.68
N TYR A 312 16.80 10.74 3.88
CA TYR A 312 17.16 9.37 4.26
C TYR A 312 16.42 8.86 5.49
N ILE A 313 16.22 7.55 5.48
CA ILE A 313 15.74 6.74 6.59
C ILE A 313 16.90 5.93 7.13
N VAL A 314 17.16 6.04 8.44
CA VAL A 314 18.17 5.26 9.16
C VAL A 314 17.48 4.22 10.04
N ASN A 315 17.73 2.94 9.78
CA ASN A 315 17.11 1.83 10.51
C ASN A 315 18.13 1.06 11.36
N LEU A 316 18.12 1.34 12.65
CA LEU A 316 18.98 0.74 13.69
C LEU A 316 18.18 -0.16 14.65
N ALA A 317 16.99 -0.60 14.25
CA ALA A 317 16.14 -1.44 15.09
C ALA A 317 16.82 -2.78 15.43
N ASN A 318 16.64 -3.24 16.67
CA ASN A 318 17.25 -4.47 17.23
C ASN A 318 18.79 -4.47 17.31
N LYS A 319 19.45 -3.34 17.03
CA LYS A 319 20.91 -3.23 17.12
C LYS A 319 21.32 -3.09 18.59
N MET A 320 22.25 -3.93 19.06
CA MET A 320 22.62 -4.02 20.49
C MET A 320 24.02 -3.46 20.80
N ASP A 321 24.71 -2.96 19.78
CA ASP A 321 26.06 -2.39 19.83
C ASP A 321 26.07 -0.87 19.56
N LEU A 322 24.95 -0.17 19.77
CA LEU A 322 24.87 1.29 19.62
C LEU A 322 25.83 2.01 20.59
N ASN A 323 26.55 2.99 20.06
CA ASN A 323 27.50 3.85 20.75
C ASN A 323 27.63 5.19 19.99
N GLU A 324 28.21 6.22 20.61
CA GLU A 324 28.34 7.57 20.02
C GLU A 324 29.05 7.54 18.65
N GLY A 325 30.09 6.73 18.49
CA GLY A 325 30.85 6.65 17.24
C GLY A 325 30.04 6.15 16.04
N LEU A 326 28.96 5.39 16.25
CA LEU A 326 28.03 5.03 15.17
C LEU A 326 27.21 6.25 14.72
N PHE A 327 26.81 7.12 15.65
CA PHE A 327 26.07 8.35 15.33
C PHE A 327 26.97 9.43 14.72
N ASP A 328 28.25 9.47 15.09
CA ASP A 328 29.22 10.40 14.48
C ASP A 328 29.40 10.13 12.98
N MET A 329 29.25 8.87 12.52
CA MET A 329 29.27 8.56 11.08
C MET A 329 28.05 9.10 10.33
N LEU A 330 26.95 9.35 11.02
CA LEU A 330 25.73 9.91 10.43
C LEU A 330 25.77 11.45 10.34
N GLU A 331 26.65 12.10 11.10
CA GLU A 331 26.67 13.55 11.30
C GLU A 331 26.95 14.34 10.00
N GLU A 332 27.76 13.79 9.10
CA GLU A 332 28.10 14.43 7.81
C GLU A 332 26.86 14.80 6.97
N TYR A 333 25.81 13.98 7.03
CA TYR A 333 24.52 14.21 6.36
C TYR A 333 23.37 14.21 7.37
N GLY A 334 23.61 14.72 8.57
CA GLY A 334 22.62 14.78 9.64
C GLY A 334 21.33 15.51 9.24
N GLU A 335 21.46 16.59 8.47
CA GLU A 335 20.33 17.37 7.93
C GLU A 335 19.47 16.58 6.94
N ASN A 336 20.02 15.57 6.27
CA ASN A 336 19.30 14.74 5.31
C ASN A 336 18.52 13.60 5.98
N ILE A 337 18.77 13.30 7.27
CA ILE A 337 18.12 12.21 7.98
C ILE A 337 16.78 12.68 8.54
N VAL A 338 15.69 12.16 7.99
CA VAL A 338 14.33 12.58 8.35
C VAL A 338 13.54 11.50 9.11
N GLU A 339 13.97 10.24 9.03
CA GLU A 339 13.43 9.17 9.86
C GLU A 339 14.54 8.36 10.52
N MET A 340 14.38 8.07 11.82
CA MET A 340 15.30 7.22 12.55
C MET A 340 14.54 6.17 13.36
N ASN A 341 14.91 4.90 13.16
CA ASN A 341 14.36 3.77 13.91
C ASN A 341 15.40 3.17 14.85
N LEU A 342 15.19 3.34 16.15
CA LEU A 342 16.02 2.81 17.23
C LEU A 342 15.26 1.75 18.06
N GLY A 343 14.09 1.29 17.61
CA GLY A 343 13.23 0.38 18.37
C GLY A 343 13.92 -0.95 18.71
N ARG A 344 13.69 -1.47 19.92
CA ARG A 344 14.24 -2.73 20.44
C ARG A 344 15.78 -2.79 20.46
N SER A 345 16.44 -1.64 20.35
CA SER A 345 17.90 -1.53 20.41
C SER A 345 18.41 -1.33 21.85
N ASN A 346 19.73 -1.24 22.03
CA ASN A 346 20.33 -0.81 23.30
C ASN A 346 20.33 0.72 23.53
N PHE A 347 19.58 1.50 22.74
CA PHE A 347 19.45 2.95 22.95
C PHE A 347 18.88 3.26 24.34
N SER A 348 19.42 4.29 24.99
CA SER A 348 19.07 4.68 26.36
C SER A 348 19.43 6.15 26.59
N ASP A 349 19.09 6.69 27.77
CA ASP A 349 19.36 8.08 28.13
C ASP A 349 20.83 8.49 27.93
N SER A 350 21.78 7.56 28.08
CA SER A 350 23.22 7.87 27.91
C SER A 350 23.60 8.23 26.48
N LEU A 351 22.78 7.87 25.48
CA LEU A 351 22.99 8.19 24.07
C LEU A 351 22.04 9.28 23.57
N SER A 352 21.11 9.76 24.40
CA SER A 352 20.06 10.71 23.99
C SER A 352 20.59 12.04 23.47
N SER A 353 21.77 12.48 23.92
CA SER A 353 22.41 13.73 23.51
C SER A 353 22.85 13.77 22.04
N VAL A 354 22.84 12.64 21.33
CA VAL A 354 23.13 12.60 19.89
C VAL A 354 21.93 13.02 19.04
N LEU A 355 20.70 12.92 19.57
CA LEU A 355 19.47 13.16 18.80
C LEU A 355 19.39 14.58 18.21
N PRO A 356 19.75 15.66 18.94
CA PRO A 356 19.66 17.02 18.40
C PRO A 356 20.58 17.30 17.20
N LYS A 357 21.55 16.41 16.89
CA LYS A 357 22.36 16.51 15.66
C LYS A 357 21.53 16.26 14.39
N PHE A 358 20.34 15.69 14.51
CA PHE A 358 19.44 15.34 13.41
C PHE A 358 18.19 16.22 13.42
N GLU A 359 18.39 17.54 13.29
CA GLU A 359 17.35 18.58 13.43
C GLU A 359 16.15 18.45 12.48
N ASN A 360 16.31 17.73 11.38
CA ASN A 360 15.28 17.50 10.36
C ASN A 360 14.50 16.19 10.56
N LEU A 361 14.66 15.53 11.70
CA LEU A 361 13.86 14.35 12.04
C LEU A 361 12.38 14.71 12.10
N THR A 362 11.62 14.06 11.22
CA THR A 362 10.15 14.10 11.18
C THR A 362 9.56 12.85 11.83
N LYS A 363 10.32 11.75 11.90
CA LYS A 363 9.87 10.50 12.53
C LYS A 363 10.95 9.85 13.38
N LEU A 364 10.64 9.61 14.64
CA LEU A 364 11.54 8.98 15.61
C LEU A 364 10.86 7.80 16.30
N GLN A 365 11.48 6.63 16.20
CA GLN A 365 10.97 5.38 16.77
C GLN A 365 11.91 4.87 17.87
N LEU A 366 11.42 4.83 19.11
CA LEU A 366 12.17 4.49 20.33
C LEU A 366 11.56 3.32 21.10
N GLN A 367 10.60 2.60 20.51
CA GLN A 367 9.84 1.57 21.20
C GLN A 367 10.71 0.46 21.79
N ASN A 368 10.37 -0.03 22.99
CA ASN A 368 11.08 -1.10 23.70
C ASN A 368 12.58 -0.82 23.87
N THR A 369 12.96 0.43 24.08
CA THR A 369 14.32 0.84 24.46
C THR A 369 14.39 1.13 25.97
N ARG A 370 15.59 1.41 26.49
CA ARG A 370 15.81 1.65 27.95
C ARG A 370 15.82 3.15 28.29
N ILE A 371 15.00 3.93 27.61
CA ILE A 371 14.89 5.37 27.82
C ILE A 371 13.95 5.69 29.00
N THR A 372 14.21 6.82 29.64
CA THR A 372 13.34 7.45 30.65
C THR A 372 13.03 8.90 30.24
N ASP A 373 12.28 9.63 31.06
CA ASP A 373 11.92 11.04 30.82
C ASP A 373 13.12 11.94 30.48
N LYS A 374 14.34 11.56 30.90
CA LYS A 374 15.57 12.29 30.55
C LYS A 374 15.80 12.39 29.05
N THR A 375 15.45 11.35 28.28
CA THR A 375 15.59 11.38 26.83
C THR A 375 14.69 12.43 26.19
N LEU A 376 13.52 12.73 26.79
CA LEU A 376 12.56 13.68 26.22
C LEU A 376 13.05 15.14 26.28
N ALA A 377 13.94 15.44 27.23
CA ALA A 377 14.62 16.74 27.29
C ALA A 377 15.51 17.02 26.05
N GLU A 378 15.97 15.97 25.37
CA GLU A 378 16.70 16.07 24.11
C GLU A 378 15.75 15.98 22.91
N VAL A 379 14.76 15.08 22.95
CA VAL A 379 13.76 14.92 21.86
C VAL A 379 12.98 16.21 21.59
N LYS A 380 12.66 17.01 22.62
CA LYS A 380 11.93 18.27 22.44
C LYS A 380 12.65 19.33 21.59
N LYS A 381 13.96 19.15 21.35
CA LYS A 381 14.76 20.03 20.48
C LYS A 381 14.54 19.73 19.00
N LEU A 382 13.83 18.64 18.66
CA LEU A 382 13.51 18.23 17.30
C LEU A 382 12.20 18.92 16.85
N GLU A 383 12.28 20.20 16.50
CA GLU A 383 11.12 21.05 16.20
C GLU A 383 10.26 20.57 15.01
N LYS A 384 10.84 19.75 14.12
CA LYS A 384 10.19 19.20 12.92
C LYS A 384 9.59 17.81 13.14
N LEU A 385 9.59 17.31 14.37
CA LEU A 385 9.14 15.95 14.68
C LEU A 385 7.61 15.83 14.58
N GLU A 386 7.14 15.10 13.58
CA GLU A 386 5.73 14.85 13.29
C GLU A 386 5.25 13.53 13.95
N SER A 387 6.13 12.53 14.06
CA SER A 387 5.80 11.22 14.61
C SER A 387 6.83 10.73 15.63
N LEU A 388 6.35 10.38 16.84
CA LEU A 388 7.16 9.90 17.95
C LEU A 388 6.57 8.60 18.52
N ASN A 389 7.37 7.53 18.52
CA ASN A 389 6.97 6.24 19.08
C ASN A 389 7.75 5.91 20.37
N LEU A 390 7.03 5.89 21.50
CA LEU A 390 7.54 5.59 22.85
C LEU A 390 7.01 4.26 23.39
N TYR A 391 6.41 3.42 22.55
CA TYR A 391 5.78 2.16 22.98
C TYR A 391 6.71 1.28 23.84
N GLY A 392 6.26 0.84 25.02
CA GLY A 392 7.00 -0.11 25.87
C GLY A 392 8.28 0.48 26.49
N THR A 393 8.28 1.77 26.83
CA THR A 393 9.42 2.47 27.46
C THR A 393 9.04 2.96 28.86
N ALA A 394 10.03 3.29 29.70
CA ALA A 394 9.82 3.75 31.09
C ALA A 394 9.55 5.27 31.17
N ILE A 395 8.75 5.79 30.25
CA ILE A 395 8.35 7.21 30.19
C ILE A 395 7.15 7.42 31.12
N THR A 396 7.20 8.46 31.95
CA THR A 396 6.18 8.80 32.94
C THR A 396 5.44 10.09 32.59
N ASP A 397 4.47 10.47 33.42
CA ASP A 397 3.70 11.72 33.28
C ASP A 397 4.58 12.98 33.21
N VAL A 398 5.81 12.95 33.73
CA VAL A 398 6.75 14.08 33.70
C VAL A 398 7.13 14.48 32.27
N ALA A 399 7.17 13.52 31.35
CA ALA A 399 7.53 13.77 29.95
C ALA A 399 6.46 14.54 29.15
N LEU A 400 5.22 14.65 29.66
CA LEU A 400 4.11 15.24 28.92
C LEU A 400 4.34 16.72 28.59
N ASP A 401 4.98 17.49 29.48
CA ASP A 401 5.29 18.90 29.22
C ASP A 401 6.32 19.07 28.09
N ASP A 402 7.32 18.18 28.04
CA ASP A 402 8.31 18.16 26.96
C ASP A 402 7.66 17.73 25.64
N ILE A 403 6.79 16.72 25.66
CA ILE A 403 6.04 16.27 24.47
C ILE A 403 5.15 17.38 23.92
N LYS A 404 4.45 18.13 24.77
CA LYS A 404 3.58 19.26 24.35
C LYS A 404 4.35 20.39 23.65
N SER A 405 5.65 20.53 23.92
CA SER A 405 6.47 21.56 23.28
C SER A 405 6.78 21.25 21.81
N LEU A 406 6.56 20.01 21.34
CA LEU A 406 6.71 19.60 19.95
C LEU A 406 5.50 20.05 19.12
N SER A 407 5.54 21.27 18.60
CA SER A 407 4.42 21.87 17.86
C SER A 407 4.06 21.19 16.54
N ALA A 408 5.00 20.46 15.94
CA ALA A 408 4.78 19.73 14.69
C ALA A 408 4.22 18.31 14.90
N LEU A 409 4.13 17.84 16.15
CA LEU A 409 3.80 16.44 16.45
C LEU A 409 2.32 16.15 16.15
N THR A 410 2.08 15.21 15.24
CA THR A 410 0.76 14.72 14.84
C THR A 410 0.49 13.30 15.30
N ASP A 411 1.53 12.47 15.49
CA ASP A 411 1.38 11.05 15.82
C ASP A 411 2.25 10.67 17.02
N LEU A 412 1.62 10.27 18.11
CA LEU A 412 2.30 9.89 19.35
C LEU A 412 1.87 8.50 19.82
N TYR A 413 2.80 7.56 19.94
CA TYR A 413 2.53 6.20 20.41
C TYR A 413 3.01 6.02 21.84
N LEU A 414 2.08 5.79 22.78
CA LEU A 414 2.36 5.72 24.22
C LEU A 414 2.01 4.39 24.88
N TRP A 415 1.61 3.39 24.10
CA TRP A 415 1.18 2.11 24.68
C TRP A 415 2.29 1.48 25.54
N GLN A 416 1.95 0.82 26.65
CA GLN A 416 2.92 0.26 27.61
C GLN A 416 4.01 1.25 28.10
N THR A 417 3.67 2.54 28.22
CA THR A 417 4.47 3.50 28.99
C THR A 417 3.95 3.58 30.44
N GLU A 418 4.64 4.33 31.30
CA GLU A 418 4.21 4.65 32.67
C GLU A 418 3.40 5.96 32.76
N ILE A 419 2.95 6.51 31.62
CA ILE A 419 2.01 7.64 31.56
C ILE A 419 0.62 7.14 31.96
N THR A 420 -0.05 7.87 32.85
CA THR A 420 -1.39 7.53 33.32
C THR A 420 -2.47 8.08 32.39
N ASN A 421 -3.58 7.35 32.21
CA ASN A 421 -4.67 7.77 31.30
C ASN A 421 -5.32 9.10 31.75
N GLU A 422 -5.40 9.36 33.06
CA GLU A 422 -6.02 10.56 33.63
C GLU A 422 -5.21 11.84 33.31
N THR A 423 -3.89 11.77 33.47
CA THR A 423 -2.97 12.87 33.13
C THR A 423 -2.90 13.07 31.62
N LEU A 424 -2.88 11.99 30.82
CA LEU A 424 -2.84 12.05 29.36
C LEU A 424 -4.05 12.78 28.77
N ALA A 425 -5.26 12.41 29.22
CA ALA A 425 -6.51 13.04 28.78
C ALA A 425 -6.54 14.53 29.10
N THR A 426 -6.07 14.91 30.30
CA THR A 426 -5.99 16.32 30.72
C THR A 426 -4.88 17.07 29.96
N ALA A 427 -3.75 16.41 29.71
CA ALA A 427 -2.57 17.03 29.14
C ALA A 427 -2.75 17.37 27.66
N LEU A 428 -3.47 16.54 26.91
CA LEU A 428 -3.59 16.66 25.45
C LEU A 428 -4.96 17.16 25.00
N ALA A 429 -5.84 17.54 25.94
CA ALA A 429 -7.18 18.05 25.65
C ALA A 429 -7.22 19.25 24.68
N ASP A 430 -6.17 20.07 24.67
CA ASP A 430 -6.09 21.30 23.86
C ASP A 430 -5.38 21.09 22.50
N ASN A 431 -4.83 19.90 22.21
CA ASN A 431 -4.08 19.65 20.97
C ASN A 431 -4.93 18.86 19.95
N SER A 432 -5.76 19.58 19.19
CA SER A 432 -6.71 18.98 18.23
C SER A 432 -6.07 18.31 17.01
N MET A 433 -4.76 18.51 16.77
CA MET A 433 -4.02 17.95 15.64
C MET A 433 -3.21 16.71 16.02
N LEU A 434 -3.02 16.45 17.32
CA LEU A 434 -2.23 15.32 17.82
C LEU A 434 -3.12 14.08 17.99
N THR A 435 -2.81 13.05 17.21
CA THR A 435 -3.38 11.71 17.34
C THR A 435 -2.52 10.89 18.31
N VAL A 436 -3.11 10.53 19.44
CA VAL A 436 -2.49 9.65 20.41
C VAL A 436 -2.87 8.21 20.10
N HIS A 437 -1.88 7.45 19.66
CA HIS A 437 -1.99 6.01 19.44
C HIS A 437 -1.70 5.29 20.75
N ALA A 438 -2.74 5.22 21.59
CA ALA A 438 -2.79 4.32 22.72
C ALA A 438 -3.94 3.33 22.46
N ILE A 439 -3.69 2.04 22.69
CA ILE A 439 -4.81 1.11 22.84
C ILE A 439 -5.33 1.34 24.25
N ASP A 440 -6.57 1.80 24.34
CA ASP A 440 -7.28 1.91 25.61
C ASP A 440 -7.15 0.59 26.37
N SER A 441 -6.78 0.65 27.65
CA SER A 441 -6.78 -0.52 28.53
C SER A 441 -8.13 -1.24 28.49
N ASP A 442 -9.19 -0.47 28.23
CA ASP A 442 -10.57 -0.90 28.19
C ASP A 442 -10.88 -1.76 26.94
N ILE A 443 -10.07 -1.67 25.87
CA ILE A 443 -10.18 -2.57 24.70
C ILE A 443 -9.73 -4.00 25.07
N PHE A 444 -8.91 -4.14 26.11
CA PHE A 444 -8.52 -5.42 26.69
C PHE A 444 -9.17 -5.71 28.04
N GLU A 445 -10.22 -4.98 28.44
CA GLU A 445 -11.23 -5.53 29.34
C GLU A 445 -11.94 -6.68 28.61
N ALA A 446 -11.24 -7.81 28.42
CA ALA A 446 -11.91 -9.07 28.48
C ALA A 446 -12.32 -9.23 29.95
N THR A 447 -13.48 -8.65 30.30
CA THR A 447 -14.08 -8.72 31.64
C THR A 447 -14.27 -10.15 32.13
N GLU A 448 -14.08 -11.16 31.28
CA GLU A 448 -14.21 -12.58 31.58
C GLU A 448 -13.04 -13.36 30.98
N LEU A 449 -12.35 -14.15 31.81
CA LEU A 449 -11.30 -15.04 31.35
C LEU A 449 -11.88 -16.11 30.42
N MET A 450 -11.08 -16.62 29.48
CA MET A 450 -11.45 -17.87 28.79
C MET A 450 -11.35 -19.06 29.76
N PRO A 451 -12.17 -20.12 29.58
CA PRO A 451 -12.01 -21.36 30.34
C PRO A 451 -10.66 -22.03 30.08
N PRO A 452 -10.18 -22.88 31.00
CA PRO A 452 -8.95 -23.63 30.80
C PRO A 452 -9.10 -24.69 29.71
N THR A 453 -7.99 -25.05 29.06
CA THR A 453 -7.98 -26.13 28.08
C THR A 453 -7.75 -27.46 28.78
N ILE A 454 -8.67 -28.41 28.63
CA ILE A 454 -8.50 -29.78 29.12
C ILE A 454 -7.75 -30.60 28.07
N ILE A 455 -6.59 -31.12 28.45
CA ILE A 455 -5.69 -31.93 27.61
C ILE A 455 -5.75 -33.38 28.10
N THR A 456 -6.12 -34.29 27.21
CA THR A 456 -6.20 -35.73 27.50
C THR A 456 -6.03 -36.54 26.21
N ASP A 457 -5.44 -37.73 26.32
CA ASP A 457 -5.30 -38.68 25.19
C ASP A 457 -6.56 -39.53 24.97
N SER A 458 -7.46 -39.59 25.95
CA SER A 458 -8.70 -40.37 25.89
C SER A 458 -9.79 -39.77 26.80
N TYR A 459 -11.05 -40.11 26.54
CA TYR A 459 -12.18 -39.85 27.43
C TYR A 459 -12.62 -41.11 28.20
N PHE A 460 -11.87 -42.21 28.06
CA PHE A 460 -12.21 -43.49 28.66
C PHE A 460 -11.18 -43.89 29.70
N VAL A 461 -11.65 -44.15 30.92
CA VAL A 461 -10.82 -44.61 32.03
C VAL A 461 -10.80 -46.13 32.02
N LYS A 462 -9.60 -46.72 31.83
CA LYS A 462 -9.36 -48.16 32.02
C LYS A 462 -8.93 -48.43 33.46
N ASP A 463 -7.63 -48.33 33.73
CA ASP A 463 -7.07 -48.39 35.07
C ASP A 463 -6.93 -46.98 35.64
N GLU A 464 -6.09 -46.17 34.98
CA GLU A 464 -5.82 -44.77 35.30
C GLU A 464 -5.77 -43.95 34.00
N LEU A 465 -6.25 -42.71 34.05
CA LEU A 465 -6.19 -41.76 32.96
C LEU A 465 -5.62 -40.43 33.48
N LYS A 466 -4.56 -39.95 32.84
CA LYS A 466 -3.96 -38.65 33.15
C LYS A 466 -4.68 -37.57 32.35
N VAL A 467 -5.15 -36.53 33.06
CA VAL A 467 -5.78 -35.35 32.48
C VAL A 467 -5.00 -34.12 32.92
N GLU A 468 -4.59 -33.30 31.96
CA GLU A 468 -3.89 -32.06 32.20
C GLU A 468 -4.81 -30.88 31.90
N MET A 469 -4.59 -29.76 32.58
CA MET A 469 -5.21 -28.49 32.24
C MET A 469 -4.12 -27.47 31.94
N SER A 470 -4.36 -26.65 30.92
CA SER A 470 -3.45 -25.58 30.53
C SER A 470 -4.17 -24.26 30.29
N TYR A 471 -3.43 -23.19 30.51
CA TYR A 471 -3.85 -21.83 30.20
C TYR A 471 -2.64 -21.06 29.65
N PRO A 472 -2.81 -20.17 28.66
CA PRO A 472 -1.70 -19.49 28.00
C PRO A 472 -1.00 -18.43 28.87
N PHE A 473 -1.64 -17.98 29.96
CA PHE A 473 -1.10 -16.94 30.86
C PHE A 473 -0.58 -17.55 32.16
N ASN A 474 0.62 -17.15 32.59
CA ASN A 474 1.30 -17.73 33.75
C ASN A 474 0.80 -17.20 35.11
N ASP A 475 0.04 -16.10 35.12
CA ASP A 475 -0.46 -15.44 36.34
C ASP A 475 -1.93 -15.74 36.61
N THR A 476 -2.44 -16.86 36.09
CA THR A 476 -3.81 -17.32 36.31
C THR A 476 -3.86 -18.60 37.15
N GLN A 477 -4.92 -18.73 37.92
CA GLN A 477 -5.23 -19.91 38.71
C GLN A 477 -6.35 -20.70 38.03
N MET A 478 -6.28 -22.03 38.07
CA MET A 478 -7.33 -22.90 37.55
C MET A 478 -7.94 -23.70 38.69
N PHE A 479 -9.27 -23.67 38.81
CA PHE A 479 -10.01 -24.40 39.85
C PHE A 479 -10.92 -25.44 39.21
N TYR A 480 -11.08 -26.60 39.85
CA TYR A 480 -11.85 -27.70 39.28
C TYR A 480 -12.58 -28.57 40.30
N THR A 481 -13.56 -29.30 39.79
CA THR A 481 -14.37 -30.31 40.49
C THR A 481 -14.45 -31.58 39.64
N LEU A 482 -14.54 -32.75 40.27
CA LEU A 482 -14.54 -34.06 39.61
C LEU A 482 -15.90 -34.78 39.64
N ASP A 483 -16.87 -34.23 40.38
CA ASP A 483 -18.20 -34.78 40.58
C ASP A 483 -19.27 -34.09 39.71
N GLY A 484 -18.87 -33.13 38.87
CA GLY A 484 -19.77 -32.34 38.03
C GLY A 484 -20.47 -31.16 38.72
N SER A 485 -20.15 -30.86 39.98
CA SER A 485 -20.52 -29.58 40.61
C SER A 485 -19.88 -28.39 39.85
N ILE A 486 -20.45 -27.18 39.99
CA ILE A 486 -19.89 -25.99 39.33
C ILE A 486 -18.73 -25.49 40.20
N PRO A 487 -17.48 -25.43 39.69
CA PRO A 487 -16.36 -24.92 40.46
C PRO A 487 -16.45 -23.40 40.62
N ASP A 488 -15.96 -22.92 41.76
CA ASP A 488 -15.65 -21.53 42.06
C ASP A 488 -14.24 -21.44 42.65
N THR A 489 -13.82 -20.26 43.12
CA THR A 489 -12.49 -20.06 43.73
C THR A 489 -12.27 -20.80 45.05
N THR A 490 -13.29 -21.51 45.58
CA THR A 490 -13.19 -22.38 46.76
C THR A 490 -13.04 -23.86 46.39
N ALA A 491 -13.15 -24.21 45.11
CA ALA A 491 -12.93 -25.56 44.60
C ALA A 491 -11.43 -25.94 44.64
N THR A 492 -11.11 -27.15 44.18
CA THR A 492 -9.72 -27.64 44.21
C THR A 492 -8.86 -26.86 43.22
N LEU A 493 -7.77 -26.26 43.70
CA LEU A 493 -6.77 -25.60 42.85
C LEU A 493 -5.99 -26.65 42.03
N TYR A 494 -5.82 -26.40 40.75
CA TYR A 494 -5.01 -27.25 39.86
C TYR A 494 -3.53 -26.90 39.97
N GLU A 495 -2.76 -27.81 40.56
CA GLU A 495 -1.30 -27.66 40.74
C GLU A 495 -0.50 -28.68 39.89
N SER A 496 -1.14 -29.79 39.51
CA SER A 496 -0.50 -30.89 38.79
C SER A 496 -1.54 -31.73 38.04
N PRO A 497 -1.11 -32.54 37.05
CA PRO A 497 -2.02 -33.41 36.30
C PRO A 497 -2.92 -34.28 37.18
N ILE A 498 -4.21 -34.37 36.80
CA ILE A 498 -5.23 -35.11 37.52
C ILE A 498 -5.19 -36.58 37.06
N ILE A 499 -5.18 -37.52 38.00
CA ILE A 499 -5.28 -38.95 37.72
C ILE A 499 -6.70 -39.43 37.99
N LEU A 500 -7.41 -39.84 36.94
CA LEU A 500 -8.77 -40.36 37.02
C LEU A 500 -8.76 -41.89 37.07
N THR A 501 -9.47 -42.46 38.03
CA THR A 501 -9.65 -43.91 38.22
C THR A 501 -11.10 -44.36 38.07
N ASN A 502 -12.06 -43.42 37.93
CA ASN A 502 -13.50 -43.67 37.89
C ASN A 502 -14.19 -42.79 36.85
N THR A 503 -15.45 -43.09 36.52
CA THR A 503 -16.31 -42.18 35.75
C THR A 503 -16.36 -40.83 36.47
N THR A 504 -16.05 -39.77 35.73
CA THR A 504 -15.77 -38.45 36.30
C THR A 504 -16.37 -37.38 35.39
N ILE A 505 -17.00 -36.36 35.99
CA ILE A 505 -17.40 -35.14 35.28
C ILE A 505 -16.44 -34.06 35.77
N LEU A 506 -15.39 -33.80 34.98
CA LEU A 506 -14.44 -32.73 35.26
C LEU A 506 -15.10 -31.42 34.82
N LYS A 507 -15.23 -30.48 35.74
CA LYS A 507 -15.56 -29.07 35.44
C LYS A 507 -14.45 -28.18 35.95
N ALA A 508 -14.08 -27.17 35.18
CA ALA A 508 -13.00 -26.28 35.54
C ALA A 508 -13.26 -24.83 35.09
N ILE A 509 -12.62 -23.90 35.79
CA ILE A 509 -12.65 -22.46 35.55
C ILE A 509 -11.24 -21.89 35.66
N THR A 510 -11.03 -20.72 35.06
CA THR A 510 -9.83 -19.89 35.24
C THR A 510 -10.20 -18.66 36.06
N PHE A 511 -9.30 -18.26 36.95
CA PHE A 511 -9.41 -17.08 37.80
C PHE A 511 -8.11 -16.29 37.83
N LYS A 512 -8.23 -14.96 37.92
CA LYS A 512 -7.14 -14.02 38.14
C LYS A 512 -7.68 -12.83 38.92
N GLU A 513 -6.94 -12.37 39.91
CA GLU A 513 -7.35 -11.19 40.70
C GLU A 513 -7.53 -9.96 39.81
N GLY A 514 -8.63 -9.24 39.98
CA GLY A 514 -9.01 -8.09 39.13
C GLY A 514 -9.73 -8.45 37.83
N TRP A 515 -9.95 -9.73 37.52
CA TRP A 515 -10.64 -10.21 36.32
C TRP A 515 -11.92 -10.98 36.69
N GLY A 516 -12.92 -10.98 35.81
CA GLY A 516 -14.05 -11.89 35.94
C GLY A 516 -13.62 -13.34 35.71
N GLN A 517 -14.19 -14.24 36.51
CA GLN A 517 -13.99 -15.69 36.36
C GLN A 517 -14.41 -16.14 34.97
N SER A 518 -13.74 -17.14 34.41
CA SER A 518 -14.19 -17.72 33.15
C SER A 518 -15.54 -18.43 33.24
N ASP A 519 -16.14 -18.65 32.08
CA ASP A 519 -17.10 -19.72 31.84
C ASP A 519 -16.57 -21.08 32.32
N VAL A 520 -17.48 -22.01 32.59
CA VAL A 520 -17.15 -23.38 33.02
C VAL A 520 -16.89 -24.26 31.80
N VAL A 521 -15.69 -24.83 31.70
CA VAL A 521 -15.46 -25.97 30.79
C VAL A 521 -15.83 -27.27 31.47
N ALA A 522 -16.40 -28.21 30.72
CA ALA A 522 -16.75 -29.54 31.19
C ALA A 522 -16.20 -30.63 30.26
N ALA A 523 -15.71 -31.72 30.86
CA ALA A 523 -15.34 -32.95 30.17
C ALA A 523 -15.88 -34.18 30.90
N ASN A 524 -16.57 -35.04 30.15
CA ASN A 524 -17.20 -36.25 30.66
C ASN A 524 -16.32 -37.46 30.38
N PHE A 525 -15.71 -38.02 31.42
CA PHE A 525 -14.86 -39.21 31.35
C PHE A 525 -15.63 -40.44 31.79
N LYS A 526 -15.59 -41.53 31.00
CA LYS A 526 -16.31 -42.76 31.29
C LYS A 526 -15.36 -43.88 31.65
N LYS A 527 -15.52 -44.45 32.85
CA LYS A 527 -14.88 -45.71 33.17
C LYS A 527 -15.59 -46.84 32.47
N ARG A 528 -14.81 -47.76 31.90
CA ARG A 528 -15.29 -49.03 31.39
C ARG A 528 -14.83 -50.14 32.33
N THR A 529 -15.75 -50.78 33.02
CA THR A 529 -15.49 -51.88 33.94
C THR A 529 -15.72 -53.25 33.31
N ILE A 530 -16.39 -53.30 32.16
CA ILE A 530 -16.69 -54.54 31.44
C ILE A 530 -16.07 -54.49 30.05
N ASP A 531 -15.19 -55.44 29.76
CA ASP A 531 -14.66 -55.66 28.41
C ASP A 531 -15.63 -56.51 27.57
N TYR A 532 -15.73 -56.15 26.30
CA TYR A 532 -16.56 -56.82 25.30
C TYR A 532 -16.11 -56.45 23.90
N ASP A 533 -15.89 -57.46 23.06
CA ASP A 533 -15.36 -57.28 21.71
C ASP A 533 -16.39 -57.56 20.61
N LYS A 534 -17.56 -58.10 21.00
CA LYS A 534 -18.59 -58.50 20.06
C LYS A 534 -19.80 -57.60 20.16
N ILE A 535 -19.90 -56.71 19.18
CA ILE A 535 -21.07 -55.87 18.94
C ILE A 535 -21.57 -56.06 17.51
N THR A 536 -22.89 -56.04 17.34
CA THR A 536 -23.55 -56.19 16.04
C THR A 536 -24.56 -55.07 15.85
N LEU A 537 -24.44 -54.35 14.74
CA LEU A 537 -25.44 -53.38 14.32
C LEU A 537 -26.67 -54.15 13.79
N ASN A 538 -27.84 -53.92 14.37
CA ASN A 538 -29.06 -54.59 13.94
C ASN A 538 -29.58 -54.02 12.60
N LYS A 539 -29.14 -52.82 12.24
CA LYS A 539 -29.33 -52.19 10.93
C LYS A 539 -28.01 -51.53 10.50
N PRO A 540 -27.63 -51.59 9.21
CA PRO A 540 -26.46 -50.87 8.73
C PRO A 540 -26.63 -49.35 8.88
N PRO A 541 -25.56 -48.60 9.13
CA PRO A 541 -25.57 -47.14 9.09
C PRO A 541 -25.76 -46.64 7.66
N HIS A 542 -25.99 -45.35 7.50
CA HIS A 542 -26.01 -44.71 6.18
C HIS A 542 -24.63 -44.82 5.52
N GLU A 543 -24.58 -45.04 4.20
CA GLU A 543 -23.35 -45.26 3.43
C GLU A 543 -22.30 -44.14 3.57
N LYS A 544 -22.77 -42.91 3.79
CA LYS A 544 -21.93 -41.72 3.99
C LYS A 544 -21.21 -41.68 5.35
N TYR A 545 -21.77 -42.32 6.37
CA TYR A 545 -21.32 -42.18 7.77
C TYR A 545 -21.22 -43.57 8.43
N THR A 546 -20.34 -44.40 7.88
CA THR A 546 -20.15 -45.81 8.28
C THR A 546 -19.08 -46.01 9.35
N ALA A 547 -18.20 -45.02 9.56
CA ALA A 547 -17.05 -45.09 10.46
C ALA A 547 -16.28 -46.42 10.32
N LYS A 548 -15.91 -47.07 11.43
CA LYS A 548 -15.31 -48.42 11.47
C LYS A 548 -16.39 -49.52 11.59
N GLY A 549 -17.64 -49.22 11.21
CA GLY A 549 -18.79 -50.10 11.40
C GLY A 549 -19.08 -50.32 12.88
N ALA A 550 -19.48 -51.54 13.24
CA ALA A 550 -19.84 -51.89 14.61
C ALA A 550 -18.70 -51.65 15.63
N LYS A 551 -17.43 -51.75 15.19
CA LYS A 551 -16.26 -51.55 16.05
C LYS A 551 -16.14 -50.13 16.61
N THR A 552 -16.67 -49.13 15.90
CA THR A 552 -16.69 -47.73 16.34
C THR A 552 -17.25 -47.61 17.75
N LEU A 553 -18.33 -48.35 18.04
CA LEU A 553 -19.06 -48.28 19.30
C LEU A 553 -18.30 -48.79 20.54
N ILE A 554 -17.12 -49.39 20.35
CA ILE A 554 -16.37 -50.07 21.41
C ILE A 554 -14.85 -49.85 21.31
N ASP A 555 -14.40 -48.96 20.43
CA ASP A 555 -12.97 -48.73 20.17
C ASP A 555 -12.33 -47.72 21.12
N LEU A 556 -13.13 -47.12 22.02
CA LEU A 556 -12.70 -46.13 23.00
C LEU A 556 -12.09 -44.89 22.35
N ASP A 557 -12.55 -44.53 21.15
CA ASP A 557 -12.10 -43.37 20.38
C ASP A 557 -13.26 -42.41 20.16
N ARG A 558 -13.29 -41.32 20.94
CA ARG A 558 -14.37 -40.31 20.82
C ARG A 558 -14.35 -39.62 19.47
N GLY A 559 -15.54 -39.42 18.94
CA GLY A 559 -15.77 -38.51 17.82
C GLY A 559 -15.46 -37.06 18.20
N SER A 560 -15.03 -36.28 17.21
CA SER A 560 -14.85 -34.82 17.34
C SER A 560 -16.11 -34.06 16.92
N ARG A 561 -16.15 -32.75 17.17
CA ARG A 561 -17.23 -31.87 16.67
C ARG A 561 -17.30 -31.84 15.14
N ASN A 562 -16.23 -32.25 14.46
CA ASN A 562 -16.27 -32.50 13.03
C ASN A 562 -16.90 -33.88 12.78
N PHE A 563 -18.21 -33.92 12.55
CA PHE A 563 -18.97 -35.16 12.35
C PHE A 563 -18.59 -35.92 11.06
N VAL A 564 -17.70 -35.40 10.21
CA VAL A 564 -17.16 -36.11 9.04
C VAL A 564 -15.75 -36.68 9.27
N ASP A 565 -15.26 -36.69 10.51
CA ASP A 565 -13.95 -37.24 10.90
C ASP A 565 -13.81 -38.77 10.78
N GLY A 566 -14.89 -39.46 10.40
CA GLY A 566 -14.91 -40.92 10.26
C GLY A 566 -15.07 -41.68 11.57
N LYS A 567 -15.41 -41.00 12.67
CA LYS A 567 -15.61 -41.61 14.00
C LYS A 567 -17.07 -41.75 14.42
N TRP A 568 -18.00 -41.26 13.61
CA TRP A 568 -19.44 -41.30 13.92
C TRP A 568 -20.22 -42.26 13.02
N LEU A 569 -21.09 -43.08 13.61
CA LEU A 569 -22.11 -43.83 12.88
C LEU A 569 -23.37 -42.98 12.70
N GLY A 570 -23.72 -42.69 11.44
CA GLY A 570 -24.87 -41.85 11.10
C GLY A 570 -26.08 -42.65 10.62
N TYR A 571 -27.26 -42.33 11.14
CA TYR A 571 -28.54 -42.94 10.75
C TYR A 571 -29.57 -41.85 10.41
N GLU A 572 -30.07 -41.86 9.18
CA GLU A 572 -31.03 -40.86 8.67
C GLU A 572 -32.46 -41.38 8.71
N GLY A 573 -33.37 -40.66 9.38
CA GLY A 573 -34.80 -40.97 9.41
C GLY A 573 -35.14 -42.34 10.02
N THR A 574 -34.22 -42.92 10.80
CA THR A 574 -34.39 -44.21 11.48
C THR A 574 -33.74 -44.14 12.87
N HIS A 575 -34.18 -45.03 13.75
CA HIS A 575 -33.52 -45.28 15.03
C HIS A 575 -32.23 -46.09 14.84
N PHE A 576 -31.31 -45.96 15.80
CA PHE A 576 -30.10 -46.76 15.92
C PHE A 576 -30.33 -47.93 16.88
N ASN A 577 -29.82 -49.11 16.53
CA ASN A 577 -29.97 -50.33 17.31
C ASN A 577 -28.69 -51.16 17.22
N ALA A 578 -28.07 -51.48 18.36
CA ALA A 578 -26.93 -52.38 18.43
C ALA A 578 -27.10 -53.41 19.54
N THR A 579 -26.56 -54.61 19.30
CA THR A 579 -26.55 -55.72 20.27
C THR A 579 -25.12 -56.06 20.65
N ILE A 580 -24.80 -55.93 21.94
CA ILE A 580 -23.56 -56.34 22.57
C ILE A 580 -23.74 -57.77 23.11
N ALA A 581 -22.75 -58.63 22.86
CA ALA A 581 -22.69 -59.98 23.41
C ALA A 581 -21.47 -60.12 24.31
N PHE A 582 -21.70 -60.52 25.56
CA PHE A 582 -20.65 -60.87 26.50
C PHE A 582 -20.28 -62.36 26.34
N GLU A 583 -19.02 -62.70 26.64
CA GLU A 583 -18.57 -64.10 26.64
C GLU A 583 -19.34 -64.94 27.67
N GLU A 584 -19.51 -64.36 28.86
CA GLU A 584 -20.26 -64.91 29.99
C GLU A 584 -21.33 -63.93 30.48
N THR A 585 -22.23 -64.39 31.36
CA THR A 585 -23.26 -63.52 31.92
C THR A 585 -22.65 -62.52 32.90
N LYS A 586 -22.73 -61.22 32.58
CA LYS A 586 -22.21 -60.13 33.40
C LYS A 586 -23.32 -59.45 34.21
N GLU A 587 -22.99 -58.94 35.39
CA GLU A 587 -23.84 -57.99 36.11
C GLU A 587 -23.64 -56.61 35.48
N ILE A 588 -24.72 -55.89 35.22
CA ILE A 588 -24.74 -54.56 34.61
C ILE A 588 -25.72 -53.66 35.35
N SER A 589 -25.46 -52.36 35.34
CA SER A 589 -26.24 -51.32 36.04
C SER A 589 -26.35 -50.01 35.29
N SER A 590 -25.52 -49.79 34.28
CA SER A 590 -25.56 -48.57 33.48
C SER A 590 -25.16 -48.80 32.03
N VAL A 591 -25.66 -47.94 31.15
CA VAL A 591 -25.20 -47.82 29.76
C VAL A 591 -24.99 -46.34 29.46
N SER A 592 -23.80 -45.95 29.04
CA SER A 592 -23.49 -44.60 28.55
C SER A 592 -23.41 -44.62 27.04
N ILE A 593 -24.13 -43.72 26.38
CA ILE A 593 -24.16 -43.61 24.91
C ILE A 593 -23.58 -42.28 24.49
N GLY A 594 -22.56 -42.33 23.65
CA GLY A 594 -21.98 -41.15 23.02
C GLY A 594 -22.81 -40.66 21.84
N ALA A 595 -23.14 -39.37 21.80
CA ALA A 595 -23.89 -38.79 20.70
C ALA A 595 -23.48 -37.35 20.39
N LEU A 596 -23.72 -36.95 19.14
CA LEU A 596 -23.51 -35.59 18.63
C LEU A 596 -24.84 -34.91 18.30
N SER A 597 -24.86 -33.59 18.46
CA SER A 597 -25.93 -32.73 17.96
C SER A 597 -25.33 -31.59 17.13
N GLY A 598 -25.96 -31.30 16.01
CA GLY A 598 -25.68 -30.19 15.11
C GLY A 598 -26.97 -29.85 14.38
N PRO A 599 -27.89 -29.07 15.00
CA PRO A 599 -29.23 -28.91 14.47
C PRO A 599 -29.25 -28.32 13.06
N SER A 600 -28.36 -27.38 12.74
CA SER A 600 -28.20 -26.79 11.40
C SER A 600 -27.91 -27.84 10.31
N ASP A 601 -27.21 -28.92 10.68
CA ASP A 601 -26.85 -30.06 9.84
C ASP A 601 -27.84 -31.23 9.96
N TYR A 602 -29.01 -30.97 10.57
CA TYR A 602 -30.11 -31.93 10.71
C TYR A 602 -29.75 -33.07 11.68
N ILE A 603 -28.69 -32.92 12.48
CA ILE A 603 -28.23 -33.91 13.47
C ILE A 603 -28.77 -33.52 14.85
N PHE A 604 -29.50 -34.42 15.50
CA PHE A 604 -30.13 -34.15 16.79
C PHE A 604 -29.72 -35.19 17.82
N TYR A 605 -29.70 -34.76 19.07
CA TYR A 605 -29.58 -35.70 20.18
C TYR A 605 -30.71 -36.73 20.20
N PRO A 606 -30.47 -37.90 20.80
CA PRO A 606 -31.51 -38.89 21.04
C PRO A 606 -32.67 -38.33 21.88
N VAL A 607 -33.90 -38.76 21.56
CA VAL A 607 -35.12 -38.46 22.33
C VAL A 607 -35.47 -39.56 23.34
N GLY A 608 -34.61 -40.57 23.45
CA GLY A 608 -34.76 -41.65 24.42
C GLY A 608 -33.94 -42.89 24.10
N PHE A 609 -33.94 -43.82 25.05
CA PHE A 609 -33.20 -45.08 24.98
C PHE A 609 -34.05 -46.23 25.49
N ASN A 610 -33.93 -47.40 24.85
CA ASN A 610 -34.38 -48.66 25.42
C ASN A 610 -33.16 -49.57 25.63
N ILE A 611 -33.03 -50.09 26.85
CA ILE A 611 -32.04 -51.10 27.20
C ILE A 611 -32.79 -52.43 27.34
N LEU A 612 -32.51 -53.35 26.42
CA LEU A 612 -33.09 -54.69 26.43
C LEU A 612 -32.01 -55.72 26.79
N ILE A 613 -32.40 -56.75 27.53
CA ILE A 613 -31.49 -57.82 27.96
C ILE A 613 -31.97 -59.17 27.43
N SER A 614 -31.02 -60.07 27.21
CA SER A 614 -31.27 -61.47 26.85
C SER A 614 -30.15 -62.38 27.38
N ASN A 615 -30.48 -63.65 27.61
CA ASN A 615 -29.50 -64.70 27.94
C ASN A 615 -29.26 -65.68 26.78
N ASP A 616 -30.15 -65.73 25.79
CA ASP A 616 -30.10 -66.64 24.64
C ASP A 616 -29.77 -65.94 23.31
N GLY A 617 -29.73 -64.60 23.31
CA GLY A 617 -29.42 -63.77 22.14
C GLY A 617 -30.56 -63.65 21.13
N SER A 618 -31.74 -64.21 21.42
CA SER A 618 -32.92 -64.20 20.53
C SER A 618 -34.12 -63.53 21.19
N ASN A 619 -34.39 -63.87 22.46
CA ASN A 619 -35.50 -63.33 23.23
C ASN A 619 -35.04 -62.14 24.06
N PHE A 620 -35.32 -60.92 23.61
CA PHE A 620 -34.96 -59.69 24.30
C PHE A 620 -36.15 -59.14 25.09
N LYS A 621 -35.92 -58.82 26.37
CA LYS A 621 -36.88 -58.13 27.23
C LYS A 621 -36.38 -56.73 27.53
N THR A 622 -37.24 -55.73 27.34
CA THR A 622 -36.96 -54.36 27.79
C THR A 622 -36.76 -54.35 29.30
N TRP A 623 -35.55 -54.00 29.71
CA TRP A 623 -35.17 -53.89 31.12
C TRP A 623 -35.38 -52.47 31.64
N HIS A 624 -34.98 -51.49 30.82
CA HIS A 624 -35.10 -50.09 31.17
C HIS A 624 -35.43 -49.26 29.93
N SER A 625 -36.15 -48.16 30.12
CA SER A 625 -36.51 -47.22 29.07
C SER A 625 -36.48 -45.81 29.63
N VAL A 626 -35.81 -44.91 28.93
CA VAL A 626 -35.71 -43.50 29.29
C VAL A 626 -36.21 -42.67 28.12
N LYS A 627 -37.06 -41.70 28.40
CA LYS A 627 -37.45 -40.66 27.45
C LYS A 627 -36.69 -39.38 27.79
N LEU A 628 -36.08 -38.79 26.78
CA LEU A 628 -35.39 -37.51 26.91
C LEU A 628 -36.28 -36.38 26.38
N PRO A 629 -36.12 -35.15 26.92
CA PRO A 629 -36.75 -33.99 26.31
C PRO A 629 -36.22 -33.78 24.89
N GLU A 630 -37.06 -33.24 24.02
CA GLU A 630 -36.59 -32.79 22.72
C GLU A 630 -35.61 -31.63 22.89
N GLN A 631 -34.60 -31.61 22.04
CA GLN A 631 -33.58 -30.58 22.05
C GLN A 631 -34.20 -29.22 21.69
N LYS A 632 -33.74 -28.16 22.36
CA LYS A 632 -34.09 -26.77 22.03
C LYS A 632 -33.27 -26.28 20.82
N PRO A 633 -33.71 -25.22 20.12
CA PRO A 633 -32.91 -24.60 19.06
C PRO A 633 -31.49 -24.26 19.53
N SER A 634 -30.50 -24.63 18.73
CA SER A 634 -29.10 -24.27 18.93
C SER A 634 -28.39 -24.24 17.58
N SER A 635 -27.44 -23.32 17.41
CA SER A 635 -26.54 -23.25 16.27
C SER A 635 -25.22 -23.99 16.51
N GLU A 636 -24.97 -24.45 17.74
CA GLU A 636 -23.71 -25.08 18.11
C GLU A 636 -23.68 -26.58 17.80
N ILE A 637 -22.48 -27.07 17.45
CA ILE A 637 -22.21 -28.51 17.42
C ILE A 637 -21.76 -28.94 18.81
N MET A 638 -22.55 -29.81 19.42
CA MET A 638 -22.36 -30.28 20.79
C MET A 638 -22.17 -31.80 20.79
N MET A 639 -21.42 -32.30 21.76
CA MET A 639 -21.19 -33.74 21.97
C MET A 639 -21.40 -34.05 23.44
N ASP A 640 -22.04 -35.18 23.72
CA ASP A 640 -22.23 -35.60 25.10
C ASP A 640 -22.23 -37.13 25.23
N PHE A 641 -22.18 -37.59 26.48
CA PHE A 641 -22.55 -38.93 26.88
C PHE A 641 -23.89 -38.89 27.59
N PHE A 642 -24.79 -39.75 27.16
CA PHE A 642 -26.07 -39.96 27.81
C PHE A 642 -25.98 -41.18 28.72
N ASP A 643 -25.90 -40.95 30.03
CA ASP A 643 -25.86 -42.00 31.04
C ASP A 643 -27.27 -42.51 31.36
N VAL A 644 -27.47 -43.81 31.19
CA VAL A 644 -28.71 -44.51 31.48
C VAL A 644 -28.45 -45.48 32.63
N GLU A 645 -28.71 -45.02 33.85
CA GLU A 645 -28.62 -45.84 35.06
C GLU A 645 -29.91 -46.65 35.29
N PHE A 646 -29.76 -47.88 35.74
CA PHE A 646 -30.88 -48.76 36.05
C PHE A 646 -30.56 -49.75 37.15
N LYS A 647 -31.61 -50.41 37.67
CA LYS A 647 -31.45 -51.46 38.67
C LYS A 647 -30.55 -52.57 38.13
N LYS A 648 -29.53 -52.94 38.92
CA LYS A 648 -28.61 -54.04 38.64
C LYS A 648 -29.33 -55.28 38.12
N THR A 649 -28.80 -55.85 37.04
CA THR A 649 -29.32 -57.06 36.40
C THR A 649 -28.19 -57.90 35.82
N ARG A 650 -28.48 -59.16 35.48
CA ARG A 650 -27.51 -60.07 34.86
C ARG A 650 -27.97 -60.42 33.45
N ALA A 651 -27.09 -60.25 32.48
CA ALA A 651 -27.37 -60.52 31.08
C ALA A 651 -26.14 -61.05 30.35
N LYS A 652 -26.36 -61.89 29.33
CA LYS A 652 -25.31 -62.26 28.37
C LYS A 652 -25.34 -61.38 27.12
N TYR A 653 -26.49 -60.82 26.78
CA TYR A 653 -26.68 -59.93 25.64
C TYR A 653 -27.41 -58.67 26.09
N VAL A 654 -26.92 -57.52 25.62
CA VAL A 654 -27.54 -56.21 25.84
C VAL A 654 -27.83 -55.60 24.48
N ARG A 655 -29.07 -55.21 24.23
CA ARG A 655 -29.45 -54.43 23.06
C ARG A 655 -29.77 -53.01 23.49
N VAL A 656 -29.07 -52.07 22.86
CA VAL A 656 -29.27 -50.63 23.04
C VAL A 656 -30.03 -50.12 21.83
N GLU A 657 -31.23 -49.59 22.05
CA GLU A 657 -31.99 -48.87 21.04
C GLU A 657 -31.96 -47.37 21.36
N VAL A 658 -31.39 -46.59 20.46
CA VAL A 658 -31.34 -45.13 20.54
C VAL A 658 -32.45 -44.55 19.67
N LYS A 659 -33.37 -43.82 20.29
CA LYS A 659 -34.52 -43.21 19.61
C LYS A 659 -34.10 -41.86 19.03
N SER A 660 -34.04 -41.79 17.70
CA SER A 660 -33.98 -40.54 16.94
C SER A 660 -35.35 -39.83 16.91
N ILE A 661 -35.34 -38.50 16.76
CA ILE A 661 -36.53 -37.68 16.47
C ILE A 661 -37.13 -37.99 15.08
N LEU A 662 -36.40 -38.71 14.22
CA LEU A 662 -36.76 -39.16 12.85
C LEU A 662 -36.95 -38.04 11.82
N LYS A 663 -37.55 -36.93 12.22
CA LYS A 663 -37.82 -35.77 11.38
C LYS A 663 -37.46 -34.49 12.11
N ASN A 664 -37.04 -33.49 11.33
CA ASN A 664 -36.73 -32.18 11.84
C ASN A 664 -37.94 -31.54 12.54
N PRO A 665 -37.74 -30.93 13.72
CA PRO A 665 -38.80 -30.32 14.50
C PRO A 665 -39.34 -29.03 13.84
N PRO A 666 -40.51 -28.52 14.27
CA PRO A 666 -41.16 -27.35 13.67
C PRO A 666 -40.31 -26.07 13.66
N TRP A 667 -39.40 -25.92 14.63
CA TRP A 667 -38.53 -24.75 14.76
C TRP A 667 -37.29 -24.81 13.87
N HIS A 668 -37.00 -25.96 13.25
CA HIS A 668 -35.85 -26.11 12.37
C HIS A 668 -36.09 -25.40 11.03
N GLN A 669 -35.02 -24.94 10.37
CA GLN A 669 -35.09 -24.25 9.07
C GLN A 669 -35.77 -25.05 7.94
N ASN A 670 -35.81 -26.38 8.08
CA ASN A 670 -36.50 -27.29 7.16
C ASN A 670 -37.32 -28.33 7.94
N PRO A 671 -38.52 -27.98 8.43
CA PRO A 671 -39.35 -28.87 9.25
C PRO A 671 -39.82 -30.12 8.50
N GLY A 672 -39.90 -31.25 9.19
CA GLY A 672 -40.46 -32.49 8.63
C GLY A 672 -39.55 -33.29 7.68
N ALA A 673 -38.44 -32.71 7.22
CA ALA A 673 -37.37 -33.45 6.54
C ALA A 673 -36.75 -34.51 7.47
N LYS A 674 -36.11 -35.55 6.91
CA LYS A 674 -35.48 -36.59 7.73
C LYS A 674 -34.33 -36.00 8.57
N SER A 675 -34.21 -36.48 9.80
CA SER A 675 -33.15 -36.09 10.72
C SER A 675 -32.11 -37.19 10.87
N TRP A 676 -30.91 -36.80 11.28
CA TRP A 676 -29.81 -37.69 11.63
C TRP A 676 -29.75 -37.97 13.13
N VAL A 677 -29.31 -39.18 13.48
CA VAL A 677 -28.74 -39.49 14.80
C VAL A 677 -27.33 -40.04 14.62
N PHE A 678 -26.37 -39.51 15.38
CA PHE A 678 -24.95 -39.84 15.29
C PHE A 678 -24.49 -40.45 16.62
N ILE A 679 -23.85 -41.62 16.56
CA ILE A 679 -23.37 -42.38 17.72
C ILE A 679 -21.92 -42.78 17.49
N ASP A 680 -21.04 -42.51 18.45
CA ASP A 680 -19.63 -42.90 18.42
C ASP A 680 -19.34 -44.06 19.37
N GLU A 681 -19.82 -44.03 20.63
CA GLU A 681 -19.46 -45.04 21.64
C GLU A 681 -20.66 -45.57 22.46
N ILE A 682 -20.57 -46.82 22.93
CA ILE A 682 -21.41 -47.38 24.00
C ILE A 682 -20.52 -47.98 25.10
N VAL A 683 -20.65 -47.47 26.33
CA VAL A 683 -19.99 -48.00 27.53
C VAL A 683 -21.00 -48.67 28.44
N ILE A 684 -20.72 -49.89 28.92
CA ILE A 684 -21.58 -50.65 29.84
C ILE A 684 -20.80 -50.98 31.12
N ASN A 685 -21.41 -50.69 32.27
CA ASN A 685 -20.87 -51.01 33.60
C ASN A 685 -21.90 -51.72 34.49
#